data_AF-A0A6M1RPX8-F1
#
_entry.id   AF-A0A6M1RPX8-F1
#
_cell.length_a   1.000
_cell.length_b   1.000
_cell.length_c   1.000
_cell.angle_alpha   90.00
_cell.angle_beta   90.00
_cell.angle_gamma   90.00
#
_symmetry.space_group_name_H-M   'P 1'
#
loop_
_entity.id
_entity.type
_entity.pdbx_description
1 polymer ?
#
loop_
_entity_poly.entity_id
_entity_poly.type
_entity_poly.pdbx_seq_one_letter_code
_entity_poly.pdbx_strand_id
1 'polypeptide(L)'
;MPPPPGLVAWYPLDEPSGWSTVSDIAAAPDSTVPDHGMTKPYPIGSPVLLPMPGKVGTGALWFHLSFIEVPPSPDLDFTGDFSIDAWIRVNDCGSSGSGNPAPILDKWDPITQTGFSFFVDQPSPGTGFLKLQLNNALFTSAASLPTSGAPLTNTGPWVNIGPWVHVAVTVDRTAGVGTFYINGSPAGSFVPPSGGITNALPLWIGEIRVPGLRCPIAIDELELFNRALTPQEVQALYAADSAGKCRCAMVSDGSIVCQTNGTFSYTATLGNGSSAVVTGIQLIAPAGITVTPASIPTTLSPGQSITGTVTLGGSNAVPGATVCLQVVLTTQGKIVCEVPHCITLPDCAGQPCFQPPSGMVAWWPLDDATNQTAVLELVGAHQGVTRNSAGTVTPIGTPGLWSLPGPALPGVLPVVVDPATIPPRGALLISSAYVEVPHHPALNIGSNGWTVTLWAWPSPGSGASQPLMEKFDVATTNGYSLYLEALGGGLFQLKLNLNGAIVAGPTLTASSTGSDWRFITARVSAAGQVELGVCDMAGNCTNSPAVTVSNFVTTDTAPLWLGRSLALTGGGAVLYAVRVALDEVEMFDRALTASELQSIYHAEVAGGRKCEPSSGVTELCVVKFEDLNGDGVQDTGEPGLPGWSFVVSPAPLGLGTNVVTTLSGGGICFGVSAPGTYTIAELGQPGWTPTTLSTQVVTVVPGQPVQLIFGNQRTGLVEICGMKFWDADGDGQLGTGEPGLANWVIEVRDGSGNVVAQAVTDTNGQYCVAVPPGTYTVSEQQQSGWVATTPASVTVTVPPAVLNVNFGNRRAVGEVCVLKFHDLNQNGVRDAGEPALPGWTIQIKDSAGNVIQSIVTATNPVCVSVPSGLYQVSEVLPPPIGVWLPWTPTVPPSGTYSNVTVLPGQSVTLMFGNRKMIKVFNPVLVPSPLRVILRMTAEPGEWYQLQYSETLGEGAVWRDWGDPVQATEPEVRFEVPVTSDQRQLYFRGIEKKDILRGF
;
A
#
# COMPACT_ATOMS: atom_id res chain seq x y z
N MET A 1 -8.90 12.79 -57.12
CA MET A 1 -9.17 14.15 -57.65
C MET A 1 -10.22 14.87 -56.79
N PRO A 2 -10.31 16.21 -56.78
CA PRO A 2 -11.44 16.89 -56.14
C PRO A 2 -12.78 16.49 -56.79
N PRO A 3 -13.87 16.36 -56.03
CA PRO A 3 -15.19 16.15 -56.61
C PRO A 3 -15.59 17.32 -57.51
N PRO A 4 -16.16 17.07 -58.71
CA PRO A 4 -16.77 18.14 -59.49
C PRO A 4 -17.89 18.84 -58.69
N PRO A 5 -18.08 20.16 -58.85
CA PRO A 5 -19.19 20.88 -58.19
C PRO A 5 -20.55 20.27 -58.54
N GLY A 6 -21.53 20.47 -57.66
CA GLY A 6 -22.91 19.99 -57.86
C GLY A 6 -23.10 18.52 -57.54
N LEU A 7 -22.16 17.87 -56.83
CA LEU A 7 -22.29 16.50 -56.34
C LEU A 7 -23.29 16.48 -55.18
N VAL A 8 -24.49 15.94 -55.43
CA VAL A 8 -25.60 15.96 -54.48
C VAL A 8 -25.78 14.65 -53.72
N ALA A 9 -25.31 13.53 -54.27
CA ALA A 9 -25.28 12.25 -53.60
C ALA A 9 -24.07 11.44 -54.07
N TRP A 10 -23.38 10.79 -53.14
CA TRP A 10 -22.21 9.95 -53.39
C TRP A 10 -22.25 8.72 -52.49
N TYR A 11 -22.46 7.56 -53.09
CA TYR A 11 -22.47 6.26 -52.45
C TYR A 11 -21.19 5.48 -52.82
N PRO A 12 -20.19 5.40 -51.93
CA PRO A 12 -19.00 4.59 -52.17
C PRO A 12 -19.32 3.10 -52.24
N LEU A 13 -20.33 2.63 -51.49
CA LEU A 13 -20.75 1.23 -51.42
C LEU A 13 -19.65 0.31 -50.86
N ASP A 14 -18.88 0.81 -49.89
CA ASP A 14 -17.77 0.10 -49.25
C ASP A 14 -18.11 -0.44 -47.85
N GLU A 15 -19.40 -0.49 -47.49
CA GLU A 15 -19.85 -0.94 -46.18
C GLU A 15 -19.58 -2.45 -45.96
N PRO A 16 -19.18 -2.84 -44.73
CA PRO A 16 -18.83 -4.22 -44.44
C PRO A 16 -20.06 -5.12 -44.23
N SER A 17 -19.81 -6.43 -44.20
CA SER A 17 -20.81 -7.44 -43.85
C SER A 17 -21.51 -7.14 -42.51
N GLY A 18 -22.82 -7.34 -42.44
CA GLY A 18 -23.68 -7.08 -41.27
C GLY A 18 -24.39 -5.73 -41.30
N TRP A 19 -23.96 -4.79 -42.13
CA TRP A 19 -24.58 -3.47 -42.24
C TRP A 19 -25.95 -3.52 -42.93
N SER A 20 -26.89 -2.70 -42.44
CA SER A 20 -28.22 -2.52 -43.01
C SER A 20 -28.46 -1.13 -43.58
N THR A 21 -27.45 -0.26 -43.53
CA THR A 21 -27.44 1.11 -44.03
C THR A 21 -26.28 1.30 -44.98
N VAL A 22 -26.44 2.18 -45.96
CA VAL A 22 -25.39 2.62 -46.90
C VAL A 22 -25.28 4.13 -46.81
N SER A 23 -24.05 4.64 -46.74
CA SER A 23 -23.77 6.04 -46.47
C SER A 23 -23.77 6.86 -47.75
N ASP A 24 -24.45 8.01 -47.73
CA ASP A 24 -24.22 9.10 -48.68
C ASP A 24 -23.16 10.03 -48.05
N ILE A 25 -22.05 10.20 -48.75
CA ILE A 25 -20.91 11.03 -48.30
C ILE A 25 -20.78 12.33 -49.09
N ALA A 26 -21.80 12.70 -49.89
CA ALA A 26 -21.84 14.01 -50.52
C ALA A 26 -21.88 15.10 -49.44
N ALA A 27 -21.19 16.22 -49.71
CA ALA A 27 -20.95 17.24 -48.71
C ALA A 27 -21.65 18.56 -49.05
N ALA A 28 -21.94 19.33 -48.00
CA ALA A 28 -22.41 20.69 -48.16
C ALA A 28 -21.38 21.56 -48.90
N PRO A 29 -21.82 22.56 -49.70
CA PRO A 29 -23.20 23.03 -49.82
C PRO A 29 -24.02 22.35 -50.92
N ASP A 30 -23.43 21.47 -51.74
CA ASP A 30 -24.11 20.88 -52.89
C ASP A 30 -25.15 19.85 -52.47
N SER A 31 -24.80 18.96 -51.53
CA SER A 31 -25.77 18.14 -50.78
C SER A 31 -26.33 18.93 -49.60
N THR A 32 -27.64 18.95 -49.47
CA THR A 32 -28.37 19.65 -48.40
C THR A 32 -28.74 18.72 -47.25
N VAL A 33 -28.85 17.42 -47.50
CA VAL A 33 -29.12 16.38 -46.52
C VAL A 33 -28.34 15.10 -46.84
N PRO A 34 -27.80 14.37 -45.83
CA PRO A 34 -27.23 13.05 -46.06
C PRO A 34 -28.31 12.03 -46.45
N ASP A 35 -28.31 11.60 -47.71
CA ASP A 35 -29.33 10.71 -48.29
C ASP A 35 -28.97 9.22 -48.11
N HIS A 36 -28.86 8.80 -46.84
CA HIS A 36 -28.52 7.42 -46.49
C HIS A 36 -29.54 6.40 -47.01
N GLY A 37 -29.03 5.28 -47.50
CA GLY A 37 -29.82 4.17 -47.99
C GLY A 37 -30.00 3.06 -46.96
N MET A 38 -31.10 2.32 -47.03
CA MET A 38 -31.37 1.11 -46.24
C MET A 38 -31.29 -0.12 -47.13
N THR A 39 -30.59 -1.17 -46.69
CA THR A 39 -30.53 -2.42 -47.44
C THR A 39 -31.86 -3.15 -47.37
N LYS A 40 -32.26 -3.79 -48.47
CA LYS A 40 -33.50 -4.56 -48.58
C LYS A 40 -33.28 -5.84 -49.39
N PRO A 41 -33.85 -6.99 -49.00
CA PRO A 41 -34.51 -7.26 -47.71
C PRO A 41 -33.51 -7.69 -46.61
N TYR A 42 -32.24 -7.89 -46.96
CA TYR A 42 -31.23 -8.45 -46.07
C TYR A 42 -30.12 -7.42 -45.78
N PRO A 43 -29.39 -7.58 -44.66
CA PRO A 43 -28.14 -6.87 -44.45
C PRO A 43 -27.06 -7.32 -45.45
N ILE A 44 -26.03 -6.49 -45.61
CA ILE A 44 -24.82 -6.78 -46.39
C ILE A 44 -24.17 -8.06 -45.84
N GLY A 45 -23.61 -8.89 -46.72
CA GLY A 45 -23.04 -10.19 -46.38
C GLY A 45 -24.00 -11.38 -46.52
N SER A 46 -25.28 -11.10 -46.80
CA SER A 46 -26.23 -12.12 -47.26
C SER A 46 -25.80 -12.67 -48.63
N PRO A 47 -26.10 -13.94 -48.99
CA PRO A 47 -25.73 -14.52 -50.30
C PRO A 47 -26.20 -13.72 -51.53
N VAL A 48 -27.12 -12.79 -51.33
CA VAL A 48 -27.80 -11.96 -52.33
C VAL A 48 -27.37 -10.47 -52.30
N LEU A 49 -26.62 -10.04 -51.27
CA LEU A 49 -26.01 -8.72 -51.17
C LEU A 49 -24.63 -8.86 -50.54
N LEU A 50 -23.58 -8.96 -51.36
CA LEU A 50 -22.24 -9.32 -50.89
C LEU A 50 -21.25 -8.16 -51.04
N PRO A 51 -20.43 -7.87 -50.02
CA PRO A 51 -19.31 -6.96 -50.16
C PRO A 51 -18.21 -7.62 -50.99
N MET A 52 -17.52 -6.81 -51.81
CA MET A 52 -16.51 -7.29 -52.74
C MET A 52 -15.41 -6.26 -52.99
N PRO A 53 -14.24 -6.66 -53.52
CA PRO A 53 -13.20 -5.69 -53.86
C PRO A 53 -13.69 -4.68 -54.89
N GLY A 54 -13.65 -3.40 -54.53
CA GLY A 54 -14.05 -2.27 -55.38
C GLY A 54 -13.08 -1.96 -56.51
N LYS A 55 -13.47 -1.01 -57.35
CA LYS A 55 -12.57 -0.31 -58.26
C LYS A 55 -11.80 0.78 -57.52
N VAL A 56 -12.47 1.51 -56.65
CA VAL A 56 -11.93 2.58 -55.80
C VAL A 56 -11.97 2.11 -54.35
N GLY A 57 -10.89 2.36 -53.61
CA GLY A 57 -10.81 1.90 -52.22
C GLY A 57 -10.84 0.37 -52.07
N THR A 58 -11.38 -0.11 -50.95
CA THR A 58 -11.30 -1.53 -50.55
C THR A 58 -12.60 -2.30 -50.78
N GLY A 59 -13.70 -1.64 -51.17
CA GLY A 59 -15.04 -2.23 -51.15
C GLY A 59 -15.92 -1.76 -52.30
N ALA A 60 -16.92 -2.58 -52.61
CA ALA A 60 -18.03 -2.35 -53.51
C ALA A 60 -19.15 -3.33 -53.12
N LEU A 61 -20.39 -3.10 -53.59
CA LEU A 61 -21.50 -4.00 -53.34
C LEU A 61 -21.94 -4.77 -54.59
N TRP A 62 -22.12 -6.08 -54.42
CA TRP A 62 -22.72 -6.97 -55.39
C TRP A 62 -24.20 -7.15 -55.10
N PHE A 63 -25.04 -6.82 -56.07
CA PHE A 63 -26.49 -6.88 -55.99
C PHE A 63 -27.03 -8.09 -56.75
N HIS A 64 -27.80 -8.93 -56.06
CA HIS A 64 -28.59 -10.00 -56.67
C HIS A 64 -29.89 -10.19 -55.90
N LEU A 65 -31.05 -9.78 -56.44
CA LEU A 65 -32.34 -9.86 -55.73
C LEU A 65 -32.36 -9.10 -54.39
N SER A 66 -31.48 -8.11 -54.25
CA SER A 66 -31.35 -7.21 -53.09
C SER A 66 -31.02 -5.82 -53.61
N PHE A 67 -31.31 -4.79 -52.83
CA PHE A 67 -31.13 -3.40 -53.23
C PHE A 67 -30.95 -2.48 -52.03
N ILE A 68 -30.50 -1.26 -52.30
CA ILE A 68 -30.53 -0.17 -51.33
C ILE A 68 -31.73 0.72 -51.64
N GLU A 69 -32.54 0.98 -50.63
CA GLU A 69 -33.64 1.94 -50.67
C GLU A 69 -33.24 3.23 -49.98
N VAL A 70 -33.05 4.28 -50.76
CA VAL A 70 -32.78 5.64 -50.28
C VAL A 70 -34.12 6.40 -50.18
N PRO A 71 -34.44 6.99 -49.01
CA PRO A 71 -35.68 7.75 -48.83
C PRO A 71 -35.85 8.87 -49.87
N PRO A 72 -37.10 9.32 -50.14
CA PRO A 72 -37.33 10.48 -50.99
C PRO A 72 -36.63 11.73 -50.42
N SER A 73 -35.85 12.40 -51.27
CA SER A 73 -35.07 13.59 -50.91
C SER A 73 -35.14 14.67 -52.00
N PRO A 74 -35.17 15.96 -51.64
CA PRO A 74 -35.07 17.07 -52.59
C PRO A 74 -33.78 17.05 -53.43
N ASP A 75 -32.67 16.54 -52.89
CA ASP A 75 -31.38 16.49 -53.57
C ASP A 75 -31.41 15.49 -54.75
N LEU A 76 -32.33 14.52 -54.69
CA LEU A 76 -32.53 13.48 -55.71
C LEU A 76 -33.66 13.85 -56.70
N ASP A 77 -34.28 15.02 -56.54
CA ASP A 77 -35.40 15.51 -57.35
C ASP A 77 -34.91 16.54 -58.40
N PHE A 78 -34.30 16.04 -59.47
CA PHE A 78 -33.70 16.91 -60.50
C PHE A 78 -34.75 17.67 -61.34
N THR A 79 -34.83 18.98 -61.12
CA THR A 79 -35.68 19.90 -61.91
C THR A 79 -34.97 20.45 -63.16
N GLY A 80 -33.64 20.48 -63.16
CA GLY A 80 -32.79 21.01 -64.24
C GLY A 80 -31.88 19.95 -64.86
N ASP A 81 -30.66 20.35 -65.23
CA ASP A 81 -29.65 19.42 -65.76
C ASP A 81 -29.18 18.45 -64.67
N PHE A 82 -28.75 17.25 -65.04
CA PHE A 82 -28.19 16.31 -64.07
C PHE A 82 -27.21 15.33 -64.71
N SER A 83 -26.38 14.69 -63.89
CA SER A 83 -25.51 13.62 -64.33
C SER A 83 -25.48 12.49 -63.31
N ILE A 84 -25.19 11.29 -63.80
CA ILE A 84 -24.98 10.10 -62.98
C ILE A 84 -23.70 9.45 -63.47
N ASP A 85 -22.83 9.01 -62.57
CA ASP A 85 -21.76 8.09 -62.91
C ASP A 85 -21.54 7.00 -61.84
N ALA A 86 -20.92 5.90 -62.26
CA ALA A 86 -20.60 4.78 -61.39
C ALA A 86 -19.49 3.91 -62.02
N TRP A 87 -18.79 3.15 -61.19
CA TRP A 87 -18.07 1.96 -61.62
C TRP A 87 -18.98 0.74 -61.51
N ILE A 88 -19.05 -0.07 -62.56
CA ILE A 88 -19.88 -1.27 -62.58
C ILE A 88 -19.12 -2.52 -63.04
N ARG A 89 -19.55 -3.69 -62.56
CA ARG A 89 -19.28 -4.98 -63.19
C ARG A 89 -20.58 -5.72 -63.41
N VAL A 90 -20.84 -6.06 -64.66
CA VAL A 90 -22.12 -6.66 -65.06
C VAL A 90 -21.94 -8.15 -65.27
N ASN A 91 -22.74 -8.94 -64.56
CA ASN A 91 -22.82 -10.38 -64.78
C ASN A 91 -23.57 -10.69 -66.07
N ASP A 92 -23.04 -11.61 -66.88
CA ASP A 92 -23.74 -12.06 -68.08
C ASP A 92 -24.93 -12.95 -67.71
N CYS A 93 -26.09 -12.42 -68.07
CA CYS A 93 -27.40 -13.03 -67.95
C CYS A 93 -28.14 -12.95 -69.31
N GLY A 94 -27.45 -12.50 -70.37
CA GLY A 94 -28.06 -12.21 -71.66
C GLY A 94 -28.59 -13.49 -72.28
N SER A 95 -29.86 -13.48 -72.67
CA SER A 95 -30.47 -14.57 -73.45
C SER A 95 -30.77 -14.09 -74.85
N SER A 96 -30.48 -14.91 -75.86
CA SER A 96 -30.74 -14.56 -77.26
C SER A 96 -32.22 -14.21 -77.47
N GLY A 97 -32.52 -12.92 -77.68
CA GLY A 97 -33.86 -12.42 -78.02
C GLY A 97 -34.65 -11.75 -76.89
N SER A 98 -34.13 -11.65 -75.66
CA SER A 98 -34.75 -10.85 -74.60
C SER A 98 -33.68 -10.12 -73.77
N GLY A 99 -33.70 -8.79 -73.81
CA GLY A 99 -32.82 -7.95 -73.01
C GLY A 99 -33.14 -8.08 -71.52
N ASN A 100 -32.16 -8.49 -70.73
CA ASN A 100 -32.29 -8.59 -69.28
C ASN A 100 -31.55 -7.41 -68.62
N PRO A 101 -32.22 -6.57 -67.82
CA PRO A 101 -31.60 -5.40 -67.19
C PRO A 101 -30.69 -5.77 -66.01
N ALA A 102 -29.50 -5.16 -65.97
CA ALA A 102 -28.64 -5.03 -64.79
C ALA A 102 -28.82 -3.60 -64.22
N PRO A 103 -29.62 -3.44 -63.15
CA PRO A 103 -30.01 -2.13 -62.65
C PRO A 103 -28.87 -1.42 -61.90
N ILE A 104 -28.56 -0.17 -62.28
CA ILE A 104 -27.63 0.66 -61.51
C ILE A 104 -28.43 1.43 -60.45
N LEU A 105 -29.43 2.20 -60.90
CA LEU A 105 -30.35 2.90 -60.01
C LEU A 105 -31.72 3.16 -60.65
N ASP A 106 -32.74 3.33 -59.82
CA ASP A 106 -34.13 3.55 -60.23
C ASP A 106 -34.88 4.50 -59.29
N LYS A 107 -35.35 5.63 -59.83
CA LYS A 107 -36.33 6.54 -59.22
C LYS A 107 -37.48 6.83 -60.21
N TRP A 108 -37.76 5.89 -61.11
CA TRP A 108 -38.82 6.04 -62.11
C TRP A 108 -40.13 5.45 -61.61
N ASP A 109 -41.20 6.24 -61.68
CA ASP A 109 -42.54 5.78 -61.35
C ASP A 109 -43.24 5.19 -62.58
N PRO A 110 -43.46 3.86 -62.63
CA PRO A 110 -44.12 3.22 -63.77
C PRO A 110 -45.60 3.61 -63.91
N ILE A 111 -46.23 4.12 -62.86
CA ILE A 111 -47.64 4.53 -62.87
C ILE A 111 -47.80 5.88 -63.53
N THR A 112 -47.00 6.87 -63.10
CA THR A 112 -47.08 8.24 -63.63
C THR A 112 -46.16 8.46 -64.83
N GLN A 113 -45.25 7.53 -65.12
CA GLN A 113 -44.19 7.64 -66.13
C GLN A 113 -43.30 8.87 -65.90
N THR A 114 -43.05 9.22 -64.64
CA THR A 114 -42.19 10.33 -64.24
C THR A 114 -40.94 9.80 -63.53
N GLY A 115 -39.79 10.46 -63.70
CA GLY A 115 -38.55 10.04 -63.05
C GLY A 115 -37.50 9.52 -64.01
N PHE A 116 -36.53 8.77 -63.47
CA PHE A 116 -35.41 8.23 -64.21
C PHE A 116 -34.98 6.85 -63.72
N SER A 117 -34.47 6.04 -64.64
CA SER A 117 -33.90 4.72 -64.37
C SER A 117 -32.67 4.52 -65.24
N PHE A 118 -31.52 4.20 -64.64
CA PHE A 118 -30.27 4.00 -65.34
C PHE A 118 -29.79 2.56 -65.12
N PHE A 119 -29.59 1.83 -66.22
CA PHE A 119 -29.30 0.40 -66.17
C PHE A 119 -28.56 -0.07 -67.41
N VAL A 120 -28.00 -1.28 -67.36
CA VAL A 120 -27.41 -1.96 -68.51
C VAL A 120 -28.40 -2.98 -69.05
N ASP A 121 -28.73 -2.91 -70.33
CA ASP A 121 -29.53 -3.94 -71.00
C ASP A 121 -28.62 -4.94 -71.73
N GLN A 122 -28.92 -6.23 -71.58
CA GLN A 122 -28.10 -7.33 -72.11
C GLN A 122 -28.87 -8.13 -73.18
N PRO A 123 -28.88 -7.69 -74.46
CA PRO A 123 -29.65 -8.34 -75.52
C PRO A 123 -29.04 -9.67 -76.01
N SER A 124 -27.76 -9.90 -75.73
CA SER A 124 -27.04 -11.11 -76.08
C SER A 124 -25.88 -11.35 -75.10
N PRO A 125 -25.42 -12.61 -74.94
CA PRO A 125 -24.27 -12.93 -74.10
C PRO A 125 -23.05 -12.04 -74.39
N GLY A 126 -22.35 -11.64 -73.33
CA GLY A 126 -21.13 -10.82 -73.38
C GLY A 126 -21.31 -9.37 -73.82
N THR A 127 -22.54 -8.91 -74.12
CA THR A 127 -22.79 -7.57 -74.66
C THR A 127 -23.83 -6.82 -73.82
N GLY A 128 -23.45 -5.66 -73.29
CA GLY A 128 -24.34 -4.74 -72.60
C GLY A 128 -24.46 -3.39 -73.32
N PHE A 129 -25.62 -2.75 -73.23
CA PHE A 129 -25.84 -1.36 -73.65
C PHE A 129 -26.37 -0.55 -72.49
N LEU A 130 -25.89 0.68 -72.31
CA LEU A 130 -26.46 1.59 -71.32
C LEU A 130 -27.84 2.04 -71.76
N LYS A 131 -28.78 2.05 -70.83
CA LYS A 131 -30.13 2.57 -71.03
C LYS A 131 -30.50 3.58 -69.96
N LEU A 132 -31.14 4.65 -70.39
CA LEU A 132 -31.77 5.64 -69.52
C LEU A 132 -33.26 5.70 -69.85
N GLN A 133 -34.10 5.24 -68.92
CA GLN A 133 -35.51 5.62 -68.91
C GLN A 133 -35.59 7.02 -68.32
N LEU A 134 -36.20 7.96 -69.05
CA LEU A 134 -36.38 9.34 -68.61
C LEU A 134 -37.80 9.78 -68.96
N ASN A 135 -38.64 9.95 -67.94
CA ASN A 135 -40.09 10.10 -68.10
C ASN A 135 -40.66 8.98 -68.99
N ASN A 136 -41.33 9.30 -70.10
CA ASN A 136 -41.90 8.30 -71.02
C ASN A 136 -40.97 7.92 -72.20
N ALA A 137 -39.69 8.30 -72.15
CA ALA A 137 -38.71 8.02 -73.20
C ALA A 137 -37.62 7.05 -72.71
N LEU A 138 -37.24 6.09 -73.56
CA LEU A 138 -36.16 5.15 -73.31
C LEU A 138 -35.02 5.39 -74.31
N PHE A 139 -33.83 5.68 -73.80
CA PHE A 139 -32.63 5.94 -74.60
C PHE A 139 -31.63 4.79 -74.45
N THR A 140 -30.83 4.54 -75.47
CA THR A 140 -29.83 3.46 -75.50
C THR A 140 -28.50 4.00 -76.02
N SER A 141 -27.37 3.57 -75.45
CA SER A 141 -26.05 3.89 -75.96
C SER A 141 -25.82 3.32 -77.36
N ALA A 142 -25.01 4.01 -78.17
CA ALA A 142 -24.57 3.53 -79.47
C ALA A 142 -23.41 2.52 -79.36
N ALA A 143 -22.55 2.70 -78.35
CA ALA A 143 -21.49 1.76 -78.02
C ALA A 143 -21.95 0.72 -76.99
N SER A 144 -21.44 -0.49 -77.11
CA SER A 144 -21.63 -1.55 -76.11
C SER A 144 -20.51 -1.55 -75.08
N LEU A 145 -20.78 -2.17 -73.93
CA LEU A 145 -19.82 -2.49 -72.88
C LEU A 145 -19.74 -4.01 -72.68
N PRO A 146 -18.58 -4.54 -72.24
CA PRO A 146 -18.43 -5.97 -72.00
C PRO A 146 -19.22 -6.40 -70.76
N THR A 147 -19.90 -7.55 -70.86
CA THR A 147 -20.41 -8.31 -69.70
C THR A 147 -19.58 -9.60 -69.56
N SER A 148 -19.30 -10.10 -68.36
CA SER A 148 -18.33 -11.21 -68.17
C SER A 148 -18.77 -12.56 -68.73
N GLY A 149 -17.80 -13.36 -69.19
CA GLY A 149 -18.02 -14.72 -69.67
C GLY A 149 -18.24 -15.78 -68.58
N ALA A 150 -19.30 -16.57 -68.81
CA ALA A 150 -19.81 -17.75 -68.11
C ALA A 150 -20.89 -17.51 -67.02
N PRO A 151 -22.09 -18.11 -67.17
CA PRO A 151 -23.14 -18.04 -66.15
C PRO A 151 -22.69 -18.77 -64.86
N LEU A 152 -22.70 -18.08 -63.73
CA LEU A 152 -22.40 -18.69 -62.44
C LEU A 152 -23.55 -19.61 -62.01
N THR A 153 -23.22 -20.87 -61.75
CA THR A 153 -24.12 -21.83 -61.08
C THR A 153 -24.02 -21.62 -59.56
N ASN A 154 -24.91 -20.80 -58.98
CA ASN A 154 -25.36 -20.71 -57.57
C ASN A 154 -24.49 -21.20 -56.35
N THR A 155 -23.19 -21.42 -56.44
CA THR A 155 -22.36 -21.86 -55.30
C THR A 155 -20.93 -21.30 -55.36
N GLY A 156 -20.67 -20.20 -54.64
CA GLY A 156 -19.33 -19.79 -54.20
C GLY A 156 -18.65 -18.62 -54.98
N PRO A 157 -17.68 -17.92 -54.37
CA PRO A 157 -17.38 -16.53 -54.68
C PRO A 157 -16.22 -16.30 -55.67
N TRP A 158 -16.31 -15.21 -56.45
CA TRP A 158 -15.23 -14.46 -57.12
C TRP A 158 -14.38 -15.11 -58.24
N VAL A 159 -14.91 -15.92 -59.16
CA VAL A 159 -14.03 -16.48 -60.21
C VAL A 159 -14.18 -15.87 -61.61
N ASN A 160 -15.30 -15.26 -62.02
CA ASN A 160 -15.45 -14.72 -63.39
C ASN A 160 -16.45 -13.55 -63.53
N ILE A 161 -16.22 -12.44 -62.81
CA ILE A 161 -16.93 -11.18 -63.07
C ILE A 161 -16.04 -10.24 -63.88
N GLY A 162 -16.62 -9.52 -64.84
CA GLY A 162 -15.91 -8.78 -65.90
C GLY A 162 -15.04 -7.65 -65.35
N PRO A 163 -14.26 -6.95 -66.21
CA PRO A 163 -13.51 -5.79 -65.76
C PRO A 163 -14.46 -4.71 -65.23
N TRP A 164 -14.00 -3.91 -64.27
CA TRP A 164 -14.69 -2.68 -63.88
C TRP A 164 -14.80 -1.76 -65.11
N VAL A 165 -16.01 -1.28 -65.38
CA VAL A 165 -16.33 -0.32 -66.44
C VAL A 165 -16.86 0.94 -65.79
N HIS A 166 -16.28 2.09 -66.11
CA HIS A 166 -16.84 3.37 -65.70
C HIS A 166 -17.97 3.73 -66.66
N VAL A 167 -19.14 4.08 -66.12
CA VAL A 167 -20.31 4.43 -66.90
C VAL A 167 -20.84 5.76 -66.40
N ALA A 168 -21.27 6.61 -67.33
CA ALA A 168 -21.92 7.86 -66.97
C ALA A 168 -23.03 8.21 -67.96
N VAL A 169 -23.96 9.05 -67.50
CA VAL A 169 -24.91 9.74 -68.36
C VAL A 169 -25.02 11.20 -67.91
N THR A 170 -24.90 12.12 -68.86
CA THR A 170 -25.07 13.56 -68.63
C THR A 170 -26.31 14.01 -69.36
N VAL A 171 -27.21 14.72 -68.69
CA VAL A 171 -28.46 15.24 -69.26
C VAL A 171 -28.46 16.75 -69.15
N ASP A 172 -28.11 17.41 -70.26
CA ASP A 172 -28.17 18.85 -70.43
C ASP A 172 -29.49 19.21 -71.14
N ARG A 173 -30.52 19.50 -70.34
CA ARG A 173 -31.83 19.95 -70.83
C ARG A 173 -31.75 21.37 -71.37
N THR A 174 -30.82 22.18 -70.88
CA THR A 174 -30.58 23.55 -71.34
C THR A 174 -30.09 23.55 -72.80
N ALA A 175 -29.13 22.70 -73.13
CA ALA A 175 -28.62 22.50 -74.49
C ALA A 175 -29.46 21.53 -75.31
N GLY A 176 -30.37 20.77 -74.68
CA GLY A 176 -31.18 19.75 -75.34
C GLY A 176 -30.37 18.51 -75.76
N VAL A 177 -29.32 18.16 -75.02
CA VAL A 177 -28.41 17.06 -75.32
C VAL A 177 -28.19 16.18 -74.09
N GLY A 178 -28.48 14.90 -74.23
CA GLY A 178 -28.07 13.84 -73.33
C GLY A 178 -26.92 13.04 -73.94
N THR A 179 -25.94 12.62 -73.14
CA THR A 179 -24.79 11.84 -73.62
C THR A 179 -24.49 10.70 -72.66
N PHE A 180 -24.33 9.49 -73.20
CA PHE A 180 -23.80 8.34 -72.47
C PHE A 180 -22.28 8.32 -72.55
N TYR A 181 -21.61 7.80 -71.53
CA TYR A 181 -20.16 7.61 -71.52
C TYR A 181 -19.81 6.20 -71.03
N ILE A 182 -18.79 5.61 -71.64
CA ILE A 182 -18.19 4.34 -71.24
C ILE A 182 -16.69 4.57 -71.15
N ASN A 183 -16.09 4.33 -69.98
CA ASN A 183 -14.67 4.54 -69.69
C ASN A 183 -14.20 5.95 -70.08
N GLY A 184 -14.94 6.97 -69.63
CA GLY A 184 -14.68 8.38 -69.93
C GLY A 184 -14.99 8.84 -71.36
N SER A 185 -15.21 7.92 -72.30
CA SER A 185 -15.44 8.24 -73.72
C SER A 185 -16.93 8.32 -74.06
N PRO A 186 -17.38 9.29 -74.90
CA PRO A 186 -18.77 9.36 -75.35
C PRO A 186 -19.21 8.09 -76.06
N ALA A 187 -20.34 7.53 -75.63
CA ALA A 187 -20.92 6.26 -76.06
C ALA A 187 -22.28 6.44 -76.79
N GLY A 188 -22.62 7.66 -77.19
CA GLY A 188 -23.85 8.02 -77.90
C GLY A 188 -24.58 9.20 -77.27
N SER A 189 -25.39 9.90 -78.07
CA SER A 189 -26.16 11.07 -77.63
C SER A 189 -27.64 10.93 -77.94
N PHE A 190 -28.48 11.62 -77.18
CA PHE A 190 -29.93 11.67 -77.34
C PHE A 190 -30.46 13.07 -77.04
N VAL A 191 -31.73 13.33 -77.36
CA VAL A 191 -32.42 14.58 -77.00
C VAL A 191 -33.31 14.29 -75.80
N PRO A 192 -33.03 14.85 -74.61
CA PRO A 192 -33.85 14.59 -73.43
C PRO A 192 -35.24 15.22 -73.57
N PRO A 193 -36.30 14.59 -73.04
CA PRO A 193 -37.63 15.17 -73.05
C PRO A 193 -37.68 16.41 -72.14
N SER A 194 -38.51 17.39 -72.50
CA SER A 194 -38.80 18.55 -71.66
C SER A 194 -39.64 18.17 -70.44
N GLY A 195 -39.43 18.83 -69.30
CA GLY A 195 -40.19 18.64 -68.06
C GLY A 195 -39.35 18.08 -66.90
N GLY A 196 -39.85 18.22 -65.68
CA GLY A 196 -39.20 17.69 -64.47
C GLY A 196 -39.27 16.16 -64.38
N ILE A 197 -38.46 15.59 -63.49
CA ILE A 197 -38.43 14.14 -63.19
C ILE A 197 -38.69 13.86 -61.70
N THR A 198 -39.11 14.89 -60.95
CA THR A 198 -39.36 14.83 -59.51
C THR A 198 -40.52 13.92 -59.18
N ASN A 199 -40.35 13.06 -58.17
CA ASN A 199 -41.42 12.21 -57.69
C ASN A 199 -41.14 11.73 -56.26
N ALA A 200 -42.19 11.31 -55.55
CA ALA A 200 -42.12 10.92 -54.14
C ALA A 200 -41.62 9.48 -53.91
N LEU A 201 -41.18 8.75 -54.95
CA LEU A 201 -40.64 7.41 -54.75
C LEU A 201 -39.23 7.47 -54.17
N PRO A 202 -38.85 6.48 -53.35
CA PRO A 202 -37.46 6.31 -52.93
C PRO A 202 -36.56 6.01 -54.13
N LEU A 203 -35.29 6.38 -54.04
CA LEU A 203 -34.28 5.93 -55.01
C LEU A 203 -33.89 4.49 -54.66
N TRP A 204 -33.87 3.59 -55.64
CA TRP A 204 -33.35 2.24 -55.48
C TRP A 204 -31.99 2.13 -56.15
N ILE A 205 -31.01 1.53 -55.48
CA ILE A 205 -29.68 1.22 -56.03
C ILE A 205 -29.57 -0.31 -56.16
N GLY A 206 -29.18 -0.79 -57.33
CA GLY A 206 -29.08 -2.22 -57.62
C GLY A 206 -30.43 -2.92 -57.90
N GLU A 207 -31.53 -2.17 -58.09
CA GLU A 207 -32.84 -2.70 -58.48
C GLU A 207 -33.64 -1.72 -59.36
N ILE A 208 -34.63 -2.23 -60.10
CA ILE A 208 -35.50 -1.48 -61.00
C ILE A 208 -36.96 -1.90 -60.86
N ARG A 209 -37.91 -0.95 -60.93
CA ARG A 209 -39.35 -1.22 -60.78
C ARG A 209 -40.03 -1.92 -61.94
N VAL A 210 -39.41 -1.97 -63.11
CA VAL A 210 -40.00 -2.55 -64.35
C VAL A 210 -39.97 -4.08 -64.31
N PRO A 211 -41.09 -4.82 -64.34
CA PRO A 211 -41.11 -6.28 -64.23
C PRO A 211 -40.19 -6.99 -65.24
N GLY A 212 -39.45 -8.02 -64.81
CA GLY A 212 -38.56 -8.81 -65.67
C GLY A 212 -37.48 -9.57 -64.89
N LEU A 213 -36.66 -10.35 -65.60
CA LEU A 213 -35.46 -10.94 -65.01
C LEU A 213 -34.43 -9.85 -64.69
N ARG A 214 -33.71 -9.98 -63.58
CA ARG A 214 -32.67 -9.05 -63.14
C ARG A 214 -31.31 -9.69 -63.21
N CYS A 215 -30.38 -8.95 -63.78
CA CYS A 215 -29.01 -9.38 -63.89
C CYS A 215 -28.22 -8.88 -62.69
N PRO A 216 -27.44 -9.76 -62.05
CA PRO A 216 -26.56 -9.33 -60.99
C PRO A 216 -25.55 -8.28 -61.47
N ILE A 217 -25.23 -7.34 -60.59
CA ILE A 217 -24.31 -6.24 -60.88
C ILE A 217 -23.50 -5.89 -59.63
N ALA A 218 -22.22 -5.63 -59.81
CA ALA A 218 -21.41 -4.92 -58.82
C ALA A 218 -21.45 -3.43 -59.12
N ILE A 219 -21.64 -2.61 -58.10
CA ILE A 219 -21.61 -1.15 -58.20
C ILE A 219 -20.60 -0.63 -57.17
N ASP A 220 -19.82 0.35 -57.60
CA ASP A 220 -18.84 1.06 -56.78
C ASP A 220 -18.86 2.55 -57.18
N GLU A 221 -18.68 3.44 -56.20
CA GLU A 221 -18.68 4.89 -56.38
C GLU A 221 -19.86 5.39 -57.23
N LEU A 222 -21.11 5.14 -56.80
CA LEU A 222 -22.28 5.70 -57.48
C LEU A 222 -22.47 7.17 -57.08
N GLU A 223 -22.60 8.04 -58.06
CA GLU A 223 -22.66 9.49 -57.84
C GLU A 223 -23.76 10.14 -58.68
N LEU A 224 -24.36 11.20 -58.10
CA LEU A 224 -25.37 12.00 -58.75
C LEU A 224 -25.02 13.47 -58.65
N PHE A 225 -25.15 14.19 -59.77
CA PHE A 225 -24.85 15.61 -59.87
C PHE A 225 -26.09 16.38 -60.32
N ASN A 226 -26.36 17.53 -59.70
CA ASN A 226 -27.46 18.43 -60.07
C ASN A 226 -27.15 19.35 -61.26
N ARG A 227 -26.23 18.91 -62.13
CA ARG A 227 -25.87 19.57 -63.38
C ARG A 227 -25.36 18.57 -64.41
N ALA A 228 -25.30 18.99 -65.67
CA ALA A 228 -24.57 18.27 -66.70
C ALA A 228 -23.05 18.39 -66.48
N LEU A 229 -22.35 17.26 -66.36
CA LEU A 229 -20.90 17.20 -66.37
C LEU A 229 -20.38 17.41 -67.80
N THR A 230 -19.25 18.07 -67.92
CA THR A 230 -18.56 18.23 -69.21
C THR A 230 -17.85 16.93 -69.61
N PRO A 231 -17.58 16.69 -70.91
CA PRO A 231 -16.79 15.55 -71.34
C PRO A 231 -15.42 15.44 -70.65
N GLN A 232 -14.79 16.57 -70.34
CA GLN A 232 -13.51 16.63 -69.63
C GLN A 232 -13.64 16.20 -68.17
N GLU A 233 -14.73 16.56 -67.49
CA GLU A 233 -14.99 16.12 -66.12
C GLU A 233 -15.27 14.62 -66.06
N VAL A 234 -16.09 14.09 -66.97
CA VAL A 234 -16.35 12.64 -67.05
C VAL A 234 -15.06 11.87 -67.36
N GLN A 235 -14.22 12.38 -68.27
CA GLN A 235 -12.91 11.81 -68.55
C GLN A 235 -11.98 11.87 -67.34
N ALA A 236 -12.05 12.94 -66.54
CA ALA A 236 -11.26 13.08 -65.32
C ALA A 236 -11.70 12.09 -64.24
N LEU A 237 -13.02 11.90 -64.05
CA LEU A 237 -13.58 10.89 -63.14
C LEU A 237 -13.10 9.48 -63.51
N TYR A 238 -13.12 9.12 -64.79
CA TYR A 238 -12.54 7.87 -65.27
C TYR A 238 -11.02 7.81 -65.05
N ALA A 239 -10.28 8.87 -65.37
CA ALA A 239 -8.83 8.90 -65.27
C ALA A 239 -8.32 8.90 -63.82
N ALA A 240 -9.16 9.28 -62.85
CA ALA A 240 -8.87 9.08 -61.43
C ALA A 240 -8.75 7.59 -61.07
N ASP A 241 -9.35 6.72 -61.87
CA ASP A 241 -9.22 5.27 -61.79
C ASP A 241 -9.39 4.77 -60.34
N SER A 242 -8.55 3.84 -59.87
CA SER A 242 -8.63 3.34 -58.49
C SER A 242 -8.27 4.36 -57.41
N ALA A 243 -7.71 5.52 -57.77
CA ALA A 243 -7.43 6.59 -56.81
C ALA A 243 -8.69 7.40 -56.46
N GLY A 244 -9.71 7.38 -57.33
CA GLY A 244 -11.01 8.00 -57.08
C GLY A 244 -10.97 9.48 -56.73
N LYS A 245 -11.98 9.92 -55.98
CA LYS A 245 -12.15 11.30 -55.52
C LYS A 245 -11.71 11.48 -54.08
N CYS A 246 -11.38 12.71 -53.70
CA CYS A 246 -11.14 13.08 -52.31
C CYS A 246 -12.47 13.05 -51.55
N ARG A 247 -12.54 12.25 -50.47
CA ARG A 247 -13.70 12.24 -49.56
C ARG A 247 -13.77 13.57 -48.79
N CYS A 248 -14.98 13.94 -48.37
CA CYS A 248 -15.21 15.20 -47.65
C CYS A 248 -14.55 15.22 -46.26
N ALA A 249 -14.22 14.06 -45.71
CA ALA A 249 -13.38 13.87 -44.53
C ALA A 249 -12.36 12.77 -44.81
N MET A 250 -11.12 13.02 -44.41
CA MET A 250 -10.04 12.05 -44.52
C MET A 250 -9.75 11.50 -43.12
N VAL A 251 -9.87 10.20 -42.94
CA VAL A 251 -9.51 9.54 -41.68
C VAL A 251 -8.29 8.68 -41.95
N SER A 252 -7.25 8.86 -41.14
CA SER A 252 -6.05 8.06 -41.19
C SER A 252 -5.79 7.44 -39.83
N ASP A 253 -5.77 6.11 -39.79
CA ASP A 253 -5.51 5.36 -38.57
C ASP A 253 -4.09 5.61 -38.07
N GLY A 254 -3.98 5.89 -36.78
CA GLY A 254 -2.71 5.91 -36.05
C GLY A 254 -2.51 4.59 -35.32
N SER A 255 -2.62 4.62 -34.00
CA SER A 255 -2.46 3.44 -33.13
C SER A 255 -3.75 3.09 -32.42
N ILE A 256 -4.03 1.79 -32.29
CA ILE A 256 -5.04 1.26 -31.37
C ILE A 256 -4.31 0.48 -30.29
N VAL A 257 -4.52 0.84 -29.02
CA VAL A 257 -3.81 0.24 -27.89
C VAL A 257 -4.82 -0.25 -26.85
N CYS A 258 -4.77 -1.55 -26.53
CA CYS A 258 -5.55 -2.14 -25.44
C CYS A 258 -5.22 -1.41 -24.14
N GLN A 259 -6.25 -0.96 -23.42
CA GLN A 259 -6.13 -0.38 -22.10
C GLN A 259 -6.35 -1.45 -21.04
N THR A 260 -5.76 -1.24 -19.88
CA THR A 260 -5.86 -2.15 -18.72
C THR A 260 -7.26 -2.25 -18.14
N ASN A 261 -8.17 -1.32 -18.45
CA ASN A 261 -9.57 -1.32 -18.00
C ASN A 261 -10.55 -1.96 -18.99
N GLY A 262 -10.07 -2.71 -19.98
CA GLY A 262 -10.91 -3.34 -21.01
C GLY A 262 -11.40 -2.38 -22.10
N THR A 263 -10.88 -1.16 -22.17
CA THR A 263 -11.14 -0.21 -23.27
C THR A 263 -9.96 -0.17 -24.27
N PHE A 264 -10.10 0.58 -25.35
CA PHE A 264 -9.06 0.77 -26.36
C PHE A 264 -8.78 2.26 -26.55
N SER A 265 -7.52 2.65 -26.51
CA SER A 265 -7.11 3.98 -26.93
C SER A 265 -6.90 3.98 -28.43
N TYR A 266 -7.70 4.74 -29.16
CA TYR A 266 -7.64 4.87 -30.60
C TYR A 266 -7.16 6.28 -30.97
N THR A 267 -6.00 6.34 -31.64
CA THR A 267 -5.44 7.59 -32.17
C THR A 267 -5.65 7.65 -33.66
N ALA A 268 -6.19 8.75 -34.16
CA ALA A 268 -6.49 8.98 -35.57
C ALA A 268 -6.17 10.40 -35.99
N THR A 269 -5.85 10.57 -37.28
CA THR A 269 -5.74 11.88 -37.91
C THR A 269 -6.97 12.13 -38.79
N LEU A 270 -7.65 13.25 -38.52
CA LEU A 270 -8.88 13.67 -39.19
C LEU A 270 -8.60 14.92 -40.02
N GLY A 271 -8.76 14.84 -41.34
CA GLY A 271 -8.60 15.92 -42.30
C GLY A 271 -9.93 16.48 -42.79
N ASN A 272 -10.03 17.81 -42.86
CA ASN A 272 -11.15 18.50 -43.51
C ASN A 272 -10.95 18.52 -45.03
N GLY A 273 -11.58 17.57 -45.74
CA GLY A 273 -11.61 17.51 -47.20
C GLY A 273 -12.73 18.33 -47.85
N SER A 274 -13.60 18.95 -47.04
CA SER A 274 -14.71 19.77 -47.52
C SER A 274 -14.27 21.19 -47.91
N SER A 275 -15.17 21.93 -48.55
CA SER A 275 -14.96 23.34 -48.91
C SER A 275 -15.30 24.33 -47.77
N ALA A 276 -15.87 23.86 -46.65
CA ALA A 276 -16.28 24.69 -45.53
C ALA A 276 -15.24 24.71 -44.39
N VAL A 277 -15.30 25.73 -43.53
CA VAL A 277 -14.48 25.81 -42.30
C VAL A 277 -15.19 25.02 -41.20
N VAL A 278 -14.64 23.87 -40.83
CA VAL A 278 -15.19 22.97 -39.82
C VAL A 278 -14.90 23.53 -38.41
N THR A 279 -15.93 23.61 -37.56
CA THR A 279 -15.84 24.10 -36.17
C THR A 279 -16.01 23.00 -35.11
N GLY A 280 -16.24 21.76 -35.52
CA GLY A 280 -16.39 20.63 -34.60
C GLY A 280 -16.42 19.29 -35.31
N ILE A 281 -15.94 18.26 -34.61
CA ILE A 281 -15.95 16.87 -35.07
C ILE A 281 -16.79 16.08 -34.08
N GLN A 282 -17.73 15.27 -34.56
CA GLN A 282 -18.46 14.30 -33.75
C GLN A 282 -18.13 12.88 -34.21
N LEU A 283 -17.99 11.98 -33.25
CA LEU A 283 -17.76 10.56 -33.47
C LEU A 283 -18.96 9.81 -32.92
N ILE A 284 -19.79 9.27 -33.81
CA ILE A 284 -20.98 8.51 -33.42
C ILE A 284 -20.63 7.02 -33.49
N ALA A 285 -20.72 6.35 -32.35
CA ALA A 285 -20.44 4.92 -32.24
C ALA A 285 -21.69 4.06 -32.48
N PRO A 286 -21.52 2.80 -32.94
CA PRO A 286 -22.62 1.85 -33.09
C PRO A 286 -23.09 1.35 -31.73
N ALA A 287 -24.26 0.69 -31.70
CA ALA A 287 -24.83 0.17 -30.47
C ALA A 287 -23.87 -0.78 -29.73
N GLY A 288 -23.72 -0.56 -28.41
CA GLY A 288 -22.80 -1.33 -27.56
C GLY A 288 -21.34 -0.88 -27.60
N ILE A 289 -21.00 0.15 -28.41
CA ILE A 289 -19.71 0.84 -28.37
C ILE A 289 -19.91 2.24 -27.74
N THR A 290 -18.93 2.67 -26.95
CA THR A 290 -18.85 4.02 -26.37
C THR A 290 -17.56 4.68 -26.82
N VAL A 291 -17.60 5.99 -27.09
CA VAL A 291 -16.44 6.79 -27.54
C VAL A 291 -16.30 7.98 -26.61
N THR A 292 -15.10 8.20 -26.06
CA THR A 292 -14.83 9.32 -25.14
C THR A 292 -13.52 10.03 -25.50
N PRO A 293 -13.53 11.35 -25.80
CA PRO A 293 -14.71 12.18 -26.03
C PRO A 293 -15.39 11.86 -27.37
N ALA A 294 -16.73 11.87 -27.40
CA ALA A 294 -17.51 11.70 -28.63
C ALA A 294 -17.63 12.99 -29.47
N SER A 295 -17.17 14.14 -28.95
CA SER A 295 -17.21 15.42 -29.66
C SER A 295 -15.95 16.22 -29.36
N ILE A 296 -15.32 16.71 -30.42
CA ILE A 296 -14.05 17.43 -30.38
C ILE A 296 -14.28 18.82 -31.00
N PRO A 297 -14.34 19.89 -30.19
CA PRO A 297 -14.40 21.25 -30.70
C PRO A 297 -13.05 21.60 -31.33
N THR A 298 -13.07 22.11 -32.57
CA THR A 298 -11.85 22.44 -33.31
C THR A 298 -12.14 23.53 -34.34
N THR A 299 -11.12 24.06 -35.02
CA THR A 299 -11.32 24.90 -36.20
C THR A 299 -10.37 24.44 -37.29
N LEU A 300 -10.92 23.85 -38.35
CA LEU A 300 -10.16 23.30 -39.47
C LEU A 300 -10.59 23.97 -40.77
N SER A 301 -9.68 24.75 -41.36
CA SER A 301 -9.86 25.25 -42.72
C SER A 301 -9.77 24.10 -43.73
N PRO A 302 -10.34 24.24 -44.95
CA PRO A 302 -10.19 23.24 -46.01
C PRO A 302 -8.73 22.81 -46.20
N GLY A 303 -8.49 21.50 -46.23
CA GLY A 303 -7.16 20.89 -46.37
C GLY A 303 -6.35 20.76 -45.07
N GLN A 304 -6.84 21.25 -43.93
CA GLN A 304 -6.18 21.07 -42.63
C GLN A 304 -6.59 19.75 -41.96
N SER A 305 -5.74 19.25 -41.07
CA SER A 305 -5.98 18.04 -40.29
C SER A 305 -5.66 18.22 -38.81
N ILE A 306 -6.27 17.38 -37.97
CA ILE A 306 -5.99 17.26 -36.55
C ILE A 306 -5.75 15.80 -36.19
N THR A 307 -4.77 15.54 -35.32
CA THR A 307 -4.57 14.22 -34.73
C THR A 307 -5.09 14.24 -33.30
N GLY A 308 -5.87 13.23 -32.93
CA GLY A 308 -6.44 13.12 -31.60
C GLY A 308 -6.57 11.67 -31.17
N THR A 309 -6.71 11.47 -29.86
CA THR A 309 -6.90 10.16 -29.24
C THR A 309 -8.24 10.12 -28.54
N VAL A 310 -8.99 9.05 -28.77
CA VAL A 310 -10.27 8.75 -28.11
C VAL A 310 -10.22 7.38 -27.46
N THR A 311 -11.02 7.19 -26.42
CA THR A 311 -11.19 5.89 -25.75
C THR A 311 -12.45 5.22 -26.29
N LEU A 312 -12.29 3.98 -26.78
CA LEU A 312 -13.37 3.10 -27.24
C LEU A 312 -13.64 2.05 -26.16
N GLY A 313 -14.89 1.94 -25.70
CA GLY A 313 -15.30 0.93 -24.72
C GLY A 313 -16.71 0.43 -24.98
N GLY A 314 -17.33 -0.23 -24.00
CA GLY A 314 -18.69 -0.78 -24.10
C GLY A 314 -18.71 -2.30 -24.32
N SER A 315 -19.89 -2.90 -24.21
CA SER A 315 -20.06 -4.37 -24.23
C SER A 315 -19.60 -5.04 -25.53
N ASN A 316 -19.58 -4.28 -26.63
CA ASN A 316 -19.21 -4.79 -27.96
C ASN A 316 -17.78 -4.41 -28.35
N ALA A 317 -17.07 -3.63 -27.52
CA ALA A 317 -15.67 -3.27 -27.75
C ALA A 317 -14.80 -4.40 -27.21
N VAL A 318 -14.71 -5.49 -27.97
CA VAL A 318 -13.93 -6.69 -27.62
C VAL A 318 -12.79 -6.89 -28.61
N PRO A 319 -11.69 -7.57 -28.23
CA PRO A 319 -10.59 -7.87 -29.14
C PRO A 319 -11.08 -8.59 -30.40
N GLY A 320 -10.54 -8.22 -31.56
CA GLY A 320 -10.95 -8.74 -32.88
C GLY A 320 -12.25 -8.15 -33.44
N ALA A 321 -13.02 -7.39 -32.65
CA ALA A 321 -14.24 -6.76 -33.16
C ALA A 321 -13.93 -5.65 -34.17
N THR A 322 -14.75 -5.56 -35.21
CA THR A 322 -14.72 -4.41 -36.14
C THR A 322 -15.67 -3.34 -35.61
N VAL A 323 -15.11 -2.16 -35.30
CA VAL A 323 -15.83 -0.99 -34.83
C VAL A 323 -15.86 0.05 -35.94
N CYS A 324 -17.05 0.49 -36.30
CA CYS A 324 -17.23 1.48 -37.35
C CYS A 324 -17.88 2.74 -36.79
N LEU A 325 -17.11 3.83 -36.77
CA LEU A 325 -17.53 5.13 -36.26
C LEU A 325 -18.07 5.98 -37.42
N GLN A 326 -19.17 6.70 -37.21
CA GLN A 326 -19.54 7.80 -38.11
C GLN A 326 -18.79 9.04 -37.70
N VAL A 327 -17.96 9.55 -38.62
CA VAL A 327 -17.18 10.77 -38.44
C VAL A 327 -17.95 11.93 -39.07
N VAL A 328 -18.48 12.80 -38.21
CA VAL A 328 -19.30 13.94 -38.63
C VAL A 328 -18.51 15.23 -38.44
N LEU A 329 -18.19 15.90 -39.55
CA LEU A 329 -17.64 17.26 -39.53
C LEU A 329 -18.78 18.27 -39.50
N THR A 330 -18.68 19.27 -38.62
CA THR A 330 -19.74 20.26 -38.44
C THR A 330 -19.22 21.70 -38.52
N THR A 331 -20.06 22.61 -39.02
CA THR A 331 -19.86 24.06 -38.96
C THR A 331 -21.01 24.68 -38.20
N GLN A 332 -20.74 25.30 -37.06
CA GLN A 332 -21.75 25.90 -36.18
C GLN A 332 -22.90 24.93 -35.84
N GLY A 333 -22.57 23.65 -35.63
CA GLY A 333 -23.54 22.60 -35.30
C GLY A 333 -24.33 22.03 -36.49
N LYS A 334 -24.08 22.48 -37.73
CA LYS A 334 -24.64 21.88 -38.94
C LYS A 334 -23.66 20.88 -39.55
N ILE A 335 -24.16 19.75 -40.04
CA ILE A 335 -23.37 18.73 -40.72
C ILE A 335 -22.82 19.31 -42.02
N VAL A 336 -21.51 19.15 -42.22
CA VAL A 336 -20.78 19.54 -43.43
C VAL A 336 -20.41 18.30 -44.23
N CYS A 337 -20.03 17.25 -43.52
CA CYS A 337 -19.55 16.00 -44.07
C CYS A 337 -19.80 14.89 -43.05
N GLU A 338 -20.20 13.73 -43.53
CA GLU A 338 -20.35 12.52 -42.74
C GLU A 338 -19.70 11.37 -43.50
N VAL A 339 -18.77 10.66 -42.85
CA VAL A 339 -18.12 9.47 -43.44
C VAL A 339 -18.06 8.33 -42.42
N PRO A 340 -18.39 7.09 -42.81
CA PRO A 340 -18.12 5.92 -41.99
C PRO A 340 -16.61 5.64 -41.98
N HIS A 341 -16.09 5.25 -40.83
CA HIS A 341 -14.71 4.79 -40.68
C HIS A 341 -14.64 3.56 -39.79
N CYS A 342 -14.21 2.43 -40.36
CA CYS A 342 -14.13 1.14 -39.68
C CYS A 342 -12.69 0.79 -39.29
N ILE A 343 -12.52 0.33 -38.05
CA ILE A 343 -11.26 -0.17 -37.51
C ILE A 343 -11.48 -1.55 -36.90
N THR A 344 -10.47 -2.42 -36.97
CA THR A 344 -10.47 -3.69 -36.25
C THR A 344 -9.71 -3.50 -34.94
N LEU A 345 -10.37 -3.80 -33.81
CA LEU A 345 -9.73 -3.78 -32.51
C LEU A 345 -8.70 -4.90 -32.43
N PRO A 346 -7.45 -4.62 -32.03
CA PRO A 346 -6.41 -5.63 -32.01
C PRO A 346 -6.75 -6.74 -31.02
N ASP A 347 -6.30 -7.96 -31.34
CA ASP A 347 -6.27 -9.04 -30.36
C ASP A 347 -5.35 -8.62 -29.21
N CYS A 348 -5.87 -8.57 -27.99
CA CYS A 348 -5.05 -8.30 -26.81
C CYS A 348 -4.26 -9.56 -26.36
N ALA A 349 -4.24 -10.62 -27.18
CA ALA A 349 -3.43 -11.82 -27.00
C ALA A 349 -1.95 -11.45 -27.11
N GLY A 350 -1.30 -11.28 -25.96
CA GLY A 350 0.03 -10.70 -25.84
C GLY A 350 0.17 -9.78 -24.63
N GLN A 351 -0.93 -9.39 -23.98
CA GLN A 351 -0.88 -8.93 -22.61
C GLN A 351 -0.56 -10.13 -21.69
N PRO A 352 0.37 -10.00 -20.72
CA PRO A 352 0.81 -11.11 -19.88
C PRO A 352 -0.31 -11.71 -19.02
N CYS A 353 -1.47 -11.04 -18.95
CA CYS A 353 -2.59 -11.35 -18.07
C CYS A 353 -3.80 -10.38 -18.27
N PHE A 354 -5.00 -10.72 -17.78
CA PHE A 354 -6.22 -9.89 -17.77
C PHE A 354 -6.37 -9.13 -16.43
N GLN A 355 -6.60 -7.81 -16.46
CA GLN A 355 -6.76 -7.03 -15.22
C GLN A 355 -8.16 -7.22 -14.62
N PRO A 356 -8.28 -7.63 -13.34
CA PRO A 356 -9.60 -7.77 -12.72
C PRO A 356 -10.27 -6.40 -12.51
N PRO A 357 -11.62 -6.34 -12.45
CA PRO A 357 -12.34 -5.14 -12.05
C PRO A 357 -11.85 -4.57 -10.71
N SER A 358 -11.96 -3.25 -10.53
CA SER A 358 -11.53 -2.60 -9.28
C SER A 358 -12.35 -3.09 -8.06
N GLY A 359 -11.78 -2.97 -6.86
CA GLY A 359 -12.46 -3.38 -5.62
C GLY A 359 -12.27 -4.85 -5.26
N MET A 360 -11.40 -5.58 -5.97
CA MET A 360 -11.01 -6.93 -5.57
C MET A 360 -10.29 -6.87 -4.21
N VAL A 361 -10.74 -7.67 -3.25
CA VAL A 361 -10.20 -7.74 -1.89
C VAL A 361 -9.56 -9.08 -1.56
N ALA A 362 -9.90 -10.13 -2.31
CA ALA A 362 -9.23 -11.41 -2.23
C ALA A 362 -9.34 -12.19 -3.55
N TRP A 363 -8.30 -12.95 -3.87
CA TRP A 363 -8.27 -13.87 -5.00
C TRP A 363 -7.42 -15.10 -4.67
N TRP A 364 -8.07 -16.27 -4.64
CA TRP A 364 -7.44 -17.59 -4.53
C TRP A 364 -7.51 -18.31 -5.89
N PRO A 365 -6.41 -18.39 -6.65
CA PRO A 365 -6.37 -19.13 -7.92
C PRO A 365 -6.56 -20.63 -7.72
N LEU A 366 -6.17 -21.19 -6.56
CA LEU A 366 -6.25 -22.62 -6.24
C LEU A 366 -5.35 -23.51 -7.12
N ASP A 367 -4.22 -22.97 -7.58
CA ASP A 367 -3.17 -23.61 -8.38
C ASP A 367 -2.01 -24.19 -7.54
N ASP A 368 -2.16 -24.23 -6.22
CA ASP A 368 -1.13 -24.63 -5.26
C ASP A 368 -0.52 -26.03 -5.49
N ALA A 369 0.74 -26.18 -5.07
CA ALA A 369 1.52 -27.38 -5.30
C ALA A 369 1.13 -28.53 -4.36
N THR A 370 1.33 -29.77 -4.82
CA THR A 370 1.14 -30.98 -4.02
C THR A 370 2.11 -30.96 -2.85
N ASN A 371 1.68 -31.47 -1.70
CA ASN A 371 2.40 -31.42 -0.42
C ASN A 371 2.46 -30.04 0.25
N GLN A 372 1.88 -28.99 -0.33
CA GLN A 372 1.67 -27.73 0.39
C GLN A 372 0.46 -27.85 1.33
N THR A 373 0.52 -27.10 2.43
CA THR A 373 -0.58 -26.96 3.39
C THR A 373 -1.16 -25.56 3.43
N ALA A 374 -0.53 -24.62 2.72
CA ALA A 374 -1.02 -23.27 2.51
C ALA A 374 -1.69 -23.18 1.13
N VAL A 375 -2.74 -22.36 1.03
CA VAL A 375 -3.43 -22.02 -0.21
C VAL A 375 -3.20 -20.54 -0.45
N LEU A 376 -2.56 -20.21 -1.57
CA LEU A 376 -2.11 -18.86 -1.84
C LEU A 376 -3.25 -17.90 -2.18
N GLU A 377 -3.17 -16.69 -1.62
CA GLU A 377 -4.05 -15.56 -1.92
C GLU A 377 -3.21 -14.38 -2.42
N LEU A 378 -3.59 -13.81 -3.56
CA LEU A 378 -2.72 -12.93 -4.34
C LEU A 378 -2.98 -11.41 -4.17
N VAL A 379 -4.05 -11.00 -3.47
CA VAL A 379 -4.49 -9.59 -3.37
C VAL A 379 -4.33 -9.01 -1.96
N GLY A 380 -4.89 -9.66 -0.95
CA GLY A 380 -5.02 -9.12 0.41
C GLY A 380 -4.18 -9.85 1.48
N ALA A 381 -3.29 -10.74 1.07
CA ALA A 381 -2.49 -11.61 1.93
C ALA A 381 -3.30 -12.53 2.86
N HIS A 382 -4.52 -12.93 2.45
CA HIS A 382 -5.42 -13.81 3.20
C HIS A 382 -5.12 -15.29 2.94
N GLN A 383 -3.92 -15.74 3.30
CA GLN A 383 -3.47 -17.11 3.01
C GLN A 383 -4.36 -18.17 3.68
N GLY A 384 -4.78 -19.17 2.92
CA GLY A 384 -5.58 -20.30 3.42
C GLY A 384 -4.71 -21.43 3.98
N VAL A 385 -5.30 -22.27 4.82
CA VAL A 385 -4.67 -23.49 5.36
C VAL A 385 -5.56 -24.70 5.10
N THR A 386 -5.01 -25.75 4.52
CA THR A 386 -5.76 -26.97 4.18
C THR A 386 -5.94 -27.87 5.39
N ARG A 387 -7.17 -28.35 5.62
CA ARG A 387 -7.54 -29.22 6.75
C ARG A 387 -8.42 -30.38 6.31
N ASN A 388 -8.30 -31.51 7.00
CA ASN A 388 -9.22 -32.64 6.86
C ASN A 388 -10.48 -32.46 7.74
N SER A 389 -11.43 -33.38 7.65
CA SER A 389 -12.67 -33.37 8.44
C SER A 389 -12.49 -33.46 9.97
N ALA A 390 -11.30 -33.82 10.46
CA ALA A 390 -10.94 -33.78 11.87
C ALA A 390 -10.32 -32.43 12.30
N GLY A 391 -10.20 -31.47 11.39
CA GLY A 391 -9.57 -30.16 11.62
C GLY A 391 -8.03 -30.20 11.63
N THR A 392 -7.43 -31.33 11.28
CA THR A 392 -5.97 -31.48 11.24
C THR A 392 -5.43 -30.93 9.92
N VAL A 393 -4.35 -30.14 9.99
CA VAL A 393 -3.66 -29.62 8.80
C VAL A 393 -3.21 -30.79 7.94
N THR A 394 -3.58 -30.77 6.66
CA THR A 394 -3.42 -31.92 5.76
C THR A 394 -2.94 -31.43 4.39
N PRO A 395 -1.82 -31.94 3.84
CA PRO A 395 -1.28 -31.44 2.57
C PRO A 395 -2.19 -31.71 1.35
N ILE A 396 -2.07 -30.84 0.34
CA ILE A 396 -2.69 -31.02 -0.98
C ILE A 396 -2.15 -32.30 -1.64
N GLY A 397 -3.04 -33.10 -2.24
CA GLY A 397 -2.76 -34.39 -2.88
C GLY A 397 -2.97 -35.61 -1.99
N THR A 398 -3.42 -35.42 -0.75
CA THR A 398 -3.83 -36.50 0.15
C THR A 398 -5.29 -36.90 -0.10
N PRO A 399 -5.75 -38.08 0.37
CA PRO A 399 -7.14 -38.48 0.22
C PRO A 399 -8.10 -37.43 0.81
N GLY A 400 -8.92 -36.85 -0.06
CA GLY A 400 -9.92 -35.83 0.29
C GLY A 400 -9.59 -34.42 -0.21
N LEU A 401 -8.36 -34.15 -0.63
CA LEU A 401 -7.97 -32.86 -1.21
C LEU A 401 -6.92 -33.06 -2.30
N TRP A 402 -7.28 -32.80 -3.56
CA TRP A 402 -6.41 -33.05 -4.71
C TRP A 402 -6.26 -31.82 -5.60
N SER A 403 -5.06 -31.56 -6.10
CA SER A 403 -4.84 -30.60 -7.18
C SER A 403 -5.30 -31.18 -8.53
N LEU A 404 -5.89 -30.36 -9.38
CA LEU A 404 -6.24 -30.68 -10.76
C LEU A 404 -5.31 -29.93 -11.74
N PRO A 405 -4.94 -30.56 -12.88
CA PRO A 405 -5.24 -31.94 -13.27
C PRO A 405 -4.50 -32.95 -12.38
N GLY A 406 -5.16 -34.06 -12.02
CA GLY A 406 -4.61 -35.01 -11.06
C GLY A 406 -5.21 -36.42 -11.17
N PRO A 407 -4.55 -37.43 -10.56
CA PRO A 407 -4.90 -38.85 -10.74
C PRO A 407 -6.28 -39.22 -10.18
N ALA A 408 -6.86 -38.39 -9.31
CA ALA A 408 -8.18 -38.62 -8.72
C ALA A 408 -9.33 -38.50 -9.75
N LEU A 409 -9.15 -37.67 -10.79
CA LEU A 409 -10.09 -37.45 -11.89
C LEU A 409 -9.32 -37.08 -13.18
N PRO A 410 -8.77 -38.08 -13.92
CA PRO A 410 -7.89 -37.84 -15.07
C PRO A 410 -8.50 -37.07 -16.25
N GLY A 411 -9.82 -36.86 -16.25
CA GLY A 411 -10.54 -36.18 -17.31
C GLY A 411 -10.99 -34.76 -16.98
N VAL A 412 -10.85 -34.28 -15.73
CA VAL A 412 -11.29 -32.93 -15.33
C VAL A 412 -10.09 -31.98 -15.40
N LEU A 413 -10.16 -31.01 -16.31
CA LEU A 413 -9.14 -29.98 -16.49
C LEU A 413 -9.60 -28.69 -15.79
N PRO A 414 -8.71 -27.93 -15.15
CA PRO A 414 -9.01 -26.58 -14.64
C PRO A 414 -9.49 -25.64 -15.76
N VAL A 415 -10.24 -24.60 -15.39
CA VAL A 415 -10.68 -23.57 -16.34
C VAL A 415 -9.49 -22.67 -16.68
N VAL A 416 -8.78 -22.21 -15.66
CA VAL A 416 -7.53 -21.47 -15.80
C VAL A 416 -6.40 -22.38 -15.32
N VAL A 417 -5.34 -22.52 -16.11
CA VAL A 417 -4.17 -23.32 -15.73
C VAL A 417 -2.99 -22.38 -15.60
N ASP A 418 -2.27 -22.45 -14.49
CA ASP A 418 -1.00 -21.77 -14.32
C ASP A 418 0.15 -22.58 -14.97
N PRO A 419 0.69 -22.14 -16.13
CA PRO A 419 1.83 -22.81 -16.76
C PRO A 419 3.13 -22.68 -15.97
N ALA A 420 3.21 -21.77 -14.98
CA ALA A 420 4.41 -21.61 -14.16
C ALA A 420 4.56 -22.71 -13.09
N THR A 421 3.48 -23.42 -12.76
CA THR A 421 3.54 -24.59 -11.88
C THR A 421 3.96 -25.86 -12.64
N ILE A 422 4.66 -26.78 -11.97
CA ILE A 422 5.12 -28.05 -12.56
C ILE A 422 4.63 -29.23 -11.69
N PRO A 423 3.77 -30.13 -12.22
CA PRO A 423 3.02 -29.98 -13.47
C PRO A 423 2.07 -28.76 -13.41
N PRO A 424 1.65 -28.21 -14.57
CA PRO A 424 0.68 -27.11 -14.63
C PRO A 424 -0.60 -27.49 -13.88
N ARG A 425 -1.03 -26.64 -12.96
CA ARG A 425 -2.21 -26.80 -12.09
C ARG A 425 -3.11 -25.58 -12.21
N GLY A 426 -4.33 -25.70 -11.70
CA GLY A 426 -5.26 -24.58 -11.70
C GLY A 426 -6.46 -24.72 -10.77
N ALA A 427 -6.69 -25.87 -10.15
CA ALA A 427 -7.89 -26.03 -9.32
C ALA A 427 -7.68 -27.03 -8.18
N LEU A 428 -8.53 -26.95 -7.15
CA LEU A 428 -8.59 -27.92 -6.05
C LEU A 428 -9.90 -28.70 -6.07
N LEU A 429 -9.79 -30.04 -6.10
CA LEU A 429 -10.88 -30.98 -5.84
C LEU A 429 -10.97 -31.27 -4.34
N ILE A 430 -12.07 -30.84 -3.73
CA ILE A 430 -12.34 -30.93 -2.29
C ILE A 430 -13.37 -32.03 -2.02
N SER A 431 -13.05 -32.94 -1.08
CA SER A 431 -13.93 -34.01 -0.62
C SER A 431 -13.64 -34.40 0.83
N SER A 432 -14.52 -34.07 1.76
CA SER A 432 -14.32 -34.32 3.21
C SER A 432 -13.05 -33.65 3.78
N ALA A 433 -12.63 -32.56 3.13
CA ALA A 433 -11.57 -31.63 3.52
C ALA A 433 -12.05 -30.19 3.28
N TYR A 434 -11.27 -29.20 3.67
CA TYR A 434 -11.59 -27.78 3.44
C TYR A 434 -10.34 -26.90 3.49
N VAL A 435 -10.46 -25.69 2.97
CA VAL A 435 -9.48 -24.61 3.14
C VAL A 435 -10.00 -23.66 4.21
N GLU A 436 -9.19 -23.35 5.21
CA GLU A 436 -9.49 -22.39 6.27
C GLU A 436 -8.65 -21.14 6.08
N VAL A 437 -9.32 -20.02 5.83
CA VAL A 437 -8.72 -18.70 5.69
C VAL A 437 -8.94 -17.93 7.00
N PRO A 438 -7.89 -17.36 7.61
CA PRO A 438 -8.00 -16.54 8.81
C PRO A 438 -9.03 -15.42 8.65
N HIS A 439 -9.70 -15.06 9.74
CA HIS A 439 -10.59 -13.91 9.72
C HIS A 439 -9.83 -12.63 9.35
N HIS A 440 -10.44 -11.85 8.46
CA HIS A 440 -10.06 -10.46 8.21
C HIS A 440 -11.31 -9.61 7.92
N PRO A 441 -11.38 -8.34 8.36
CA PRO A 441 -12.54 -7.48 8.11
C PRO A 441 -12.84 -7.20 6.63
N ALA A 442 -11.82 -7.21 5.75
CA ALA A 442 -12.03 -7.01 4.31
C ALA A 442 -12.81 -8.15 3.64
N LEU A 443 -12.90 -9.32 4.30
CA LEU A 443 -13.70 -10.45 3.83
C LEU A 443 -15.17 -10.35 4.31
N ASN A 444 -15.56 -9.30 5.02
CA ASN A 444 -16.96 -9.03 5.36
C ASN A 444 -17.66 -8.24 4.26
N ILE A 445 -18.99 -8.35 4.22
CA ILE A 445 -19.84 -7.55 3.34
C ILE A 445 -20.01 -6.16 3.95
N GLY A 446 -19.42 -5.15 3.31
CA GLY A 446 -19.50 -3.75 3.71
C GLY A 446 -20.75 -3.03 3.19
N SER A 447 -20.89 -1.74 3.53
CA SER A 447 -22.00 -0.90 3.08
C SER A 447 -22.01 -0.63 1.56
N ASN A 448 -20.88 -0.79 0.88
CA ASN A 448 -20.76 -0.61 -0.57
C ASN A 448 -21.28 -1.81 -1.39
N GLY A 449 -21.74 -2.86 -0.71
CA GLY A 449 -22.10 -4.13 -1.32
C GLY A 449 -20.94 -5.10 -1.35
N TRP A 450 -21.06 -6.13 -2.19
CA TRP A 450 -20.10 -7.23 -2.27
C TRP A 450 -20.35 -8.08 -3.51
N THR A 451 -19.30 -8.69 -4.05
CA THR A 451 -19.42 -9.70 -5.11
C THR A 451 -18.46 -10.85 -4.86
N VAL A 452 -18.93 -12.07 -5.09
CA VAL A 452 -18.08 -13.26 -5.28
C VAL A 452 -18.27 -13.81 -6.68
N THR A 453 -17.17 -14.18 -7.30
CA THR A 453 -17.12 -15.02 -8.49
C THR A 453 -16.25 -16.24 -8.20
N LEU A 454 -16.64 -17.40 -8.74
CA LEU A 454 -15.84 -18.62 -8.67
C LEU A 454 -16.25 -19.59 -9.77
N TRP A 455 -15.36 -20.50 -10.14
CA TRP A 455 -15.69 -21.67 -10.93
C TRP A 455 -15.92 -22.88 -10.04
N ALA A 456 -17.01 -23.61 -10.31
CA ALA A 456 -17.34 -24.84 -9.60
C ALA A 456 -17.61 -26.00 -10.57
N TRP A 457 -17.11 -27.18 -10.20
CA TRP A 457 -17.41 -28.46 -10.83
C TRP A 457 -18.01 -29.42 -9.79
N PRO A 458 -19.35 -29.47 -9.64
CA PRO A 458 -20.00 -30.37 -8.69
C PRO A 458 -20.15 -31.79 -9.25
N SER A 459 -19.67 -32.81 -8.53
CA SER A 459 -19.76 -34.20 -8.99
C SER A 459 -21.17 -34.82 -8.87
N PRO A 460 -21.57 -35.78 -9.75
CA PRO A 460 -22.88 -36.44 -9.69
C PRO A 460 -23.04 -37.40 -8.51
N GLY A 461 -21.94 -37.85 -7.91
CA GLY A 461 -21.94 -38.86 -6.86
C GLY A 461 -22.19 -38.35 -5.44
N SER A 462 -22.42 -37.05 -5.24
CA SER A 462 -22.41 -36.44 -3.91
C SER A 462 -23.74 -36.53 -3.17
N GLY A 463 -24.89 -36.49 -3.86
CA GLY A 463 -26.25 -36.67 -3.33
C GLY A 463 -26.73 -35.69 -2.23
N ALA A 464 -25.80 -34.94 -1.63
CA ALA A 464 -25.99 -34.01 -0.53
C ALA A 464 -25.65 -32.58 -0.97
N SER A 465 -26.11 -31.59 -0.21
CA SER A 465 -25.78 -30.18 -0.45
C SER A 465 -24.26 -29.95 -0.35
N GLN A 466 -23.73 -29.09 -1.22
CA GLN A 466 -22.31 -28.83 -1.35
C GLN A 466 -21.97 -27.41 -0.89
N PRO A 467 -21.27 -27.23 0.24
CA PRO A 467 -20.75 -25.92 0.61
C PRO A 467 -19.65 -25.50 -0.36
N LEU A 468 -19.72 -24.27 -0.87
CA LEU A 468 -18.67 -23.68 -1.71
C LEU A 468 -17.79 -22.78 -0.85
N MET A 469 -18.41 -21.80 -0.18
CA MET A 469 -17.74 -20.78 0.63
C MET A 469 -18.59 -20.38 1.83
N GLU A 470 -18.00 -20.25 3.02
CA GLU A 470 -18.72 -19.81 4.22
C GLU A 470 -17.86 -18.93 5.13
N LYS A 471 -18.43 -17.80 5.57
CA LYS A 471 -17.95 -16.99 6.69
C LYS A 471 -19.17 -16.64 7.52
N PHE A 472 -19.57 -17.54 8.42
CA PHE A 472 -20.84 -17.46 9.12
C PHE A 472 -20.72 -17.88 10.58
N ASP A 473 -21.14 -17.01 11.49
CA ASP A 473 -21.33 -17.31 12.89
C ASP A 473 -22.77 -17.77 13.15
N VAL A 474 -22.91 -19.08 13.39
CA VAL A 474 -24.19 -19.72 13.72
C VAL A 474 -24.83 -19.21 15.02
N ALA A 475 -24.05 -18.68 15.98
CA ALA A 475 -24.59 -18.18 17.24
C ALA A 475 -25.29 -16.82 17.08
N THR A 476 -24.70 -15.93 16.29
CA THR A 476 -25.25 -14.59 16.02
C THR A 476 -26.05 -14.51 14.74
N THR A 477 -26.06 -15.57 13.94
CA THR A 477 -26.58 -15.61 12.57
C THR A 477 -25.94 -14.56 11.66
N ASN A 478 -24.75 -14.06 12.00
CA ASN A 478 -24.05 -13.04 11.24
C ASN A 478 -23.06 -13.67 10.26
N GLY A 479 -23.01 -13.18 9.02
CA GLY A 479 -22.11 -13.66 7.98
C GLY A 479 -22.85 -14.14 6.73
N TYR A 480 -22.14 -14.90 5.90
CA TYR A 480 -22.65 -15.46 4.65
C TYR A 480 -22.22 -16.92 4.41
N SER A 481 -23.05 -17.70 3.73
CA SER A 481 -22.75 -19.06 3.28
C SER A 481 -23.31 -19.29 1.87
N LEU A 482 -22.42 -19.51 0.90
CA LEU A 482 -22.73 -19.77 -0.50
C LEU A 482 -22.58 -21.28 -0.77
N TYR A 483 -23.63 -21.91 -1.26
CA TYR A 483 -23.70 -23.35 -1.39
C TYR A 483 -24.62 -23.83 -2.51
N LEU A 484 -24.47 -25.09 -2.88
CA LEU A 484 -25.34 -25.80 -3.80
C LEU A 484 -26.25 -26.73 -3.00
N GLU A 485 -27.55 -26.44 -2.94
CA GLU A 485 -28.53 -27.33 -2.30
C GLU A 485 -28.87 -28.51 -3.21
N ALA A 486 -28.80 -29.73 -2.70
CA ALA A 486 -29.18 -30.93 -3.46
C ALA A 486 -30.70 -31.04 -3.60
N LEU A 487 -31.19 -31.13 -4.84
CA LEU A 487 -32.59 -31.37 -5.17
C LEU A 487 -32.88 -32.84 -5.54
N GLY A 488 -31.83 -33.67 -5.64
CA GLY A 488 -31.91 -35.06 -6.08
C GLY A 488 -31.61 -35.24 -7.58
N GLY A 489 -31.27 -36.46 -7.98
CA GLY A 489 -30.99 -36.80 -9.40
C GLY A 489 -29.77 -36.09 -10.00
N GLY A 490 -28.85 -35.58 -9.17
CA GLY A 490 -27.71 -34.77 -9.63
C GLY A 490 -28.09 -33.32 -9.97
N LEU A 491 -29.28 -32.85 -9.58
CA LEU A 491 -29.67 -31.44 -9.72
C LEU A 491 -29.38 -30.67 -8.43
N PHE A 492 -28.83 -29.47 -8.58
CA PHE A 492 -28.55 -28.55 -7.48
C PHE A 492 -29.23 -27.20 -7.69
N GLN A 493 -29.53 -26.49 -6.60
CA GLN A 493 -29.91 -25.09 -6.61
C GLN A 493 -28.84 -24.25 -5.92
N LEU A 494 -28.37 -23.18 -6.57
CA LEU A 494 -27.46 -22.22 -5.95
C LEU A 494 -28.21 -21.45 -4.86
N LYS A 495 -27.62 -21.32 -3.67
CA LYS A 495 -28.21 -20.56 -2.56
C LYS A 495 -27.16 -19.75 -1.81
N LEU A 496 -27.58 -18.59 -1.31
CA LEU A 496 -26.83 -17.75 -0.39
C LEU A 496 -27.63 -17.58 0.89
N ASN A 497 -27.09 -18.02 2.02
CA ASN A 497 -27.57 -17.61 3.34
C ASN A 497 -26.80 -16.35 3.75
N LEU A 498 -27.48 -15.23 3.88
CA LEU A 498 -26.91 -13.93 4.24
C LEU A 498 -27.59 -13.40 5.50
N ASN A 499 -26.85 -13.36 6.60
CA ASN A 499 -27.36 -12.97 7.91
C ASN A 499 -28.69 -13.67 8.30
N GLY A 500 -28.81 -14.96 7.97
CA GLY A 500 -30.01 -15.78 8.19
C GLY A 500 -31.07 -15.72 7.07
N ALA A 501 -30.97 -14.78 6.14
CA ALA A 501 -31.86 -14.70 4.97
C ALA A 501 -31.36 -15.59 3.83
N ILE A 502 -32.16 -16.57 3.42
CA ILE A 502 -31.79 -17.49 2.33
C ILE A 502 -32.33 -16.95 1.00
N VAL A 503 -31.42 -16.64 0.09
CA VAL A 503 -31.72 -16.26 -1.30
C VAL A 503 -31.45 -17.45 -2.20
N ALA A 504 -32.45 -17.80 -3.03
CA ALA A 504 -32.37 -18.92 -3.96
C ALA A 504 -32.06 -18.44 -5.38
N GLY A 505 -31.12 -19.11 -6.02
CA GLY A 505 -30.62 -18.83 -7.35
C GLY A 505 -31.03 -19.86 -8.40
N PRO A 506 -30.39 -19.82 -9.58
CA PRO A 506 -30.57 -20.78 -10.65
C PRO A 506 -30.28 -22.22 -10.22
N THR A 507 -30.89 -23.17 -10.93
CA THR A 507 -30.54 -24.58 -10.83
C THR A 507 -29.45 -24.96 -11.81
N LEU A 508 -28.59 -25.90 -11.42
CA LEU A 508 -27.54 -26.47 -12.27
C LEU A 508 -27.47 -27.98 -12.06
N THR A 509 -27.04 -28.68 -13.11
CA THR A 509 -26.80 -30.11 -13.07
C THR A 509 -25.38 -30.42 -12.63
N ALA A 510 -25.21 -31.58 -12.01
CA ALA A 510 -23.91 -32.15 -11.71
C ALA A 510 -23.11 -32.35 -12.99
N SER A 511 -21.82 -32.07 -12.89
CA SER A 511 -20.88 -32.15 -13.99
C SER A 511 -20.46 -33.58 -14.24
N SER A 512 -20.57 -34.06 -15.49
CA SER A 512 -20.26 -35.45 -15.83
C SER A 512 -19.07 -35.60 -16.78
N THR A 513 -18.63 -34.49 -17.38
CA THR A 513 -17.46 -34.42 -18.26
C THR A 513 -16.43 -33.41 -17.75
N GLY A 514 -15.23 -33.47 -18.30
CA GLY A 514 -14.11 -32.60 -17.91
C GLY A 514 -14.29 -31.12 -18.19
N SER A 515 -15.20 -30.77 -19.09
CA SER A 515 -15.47 -29.41 -19.56
C SER A 515 -16.76 -28.82 -18.96
N ASP A 516 -17.39 -29.49 -18.00
CA ASP A 516 -18.68 -29.06 -17.42
C ASP A 516 -18.49 -28.14 -16.20
N TRP A 517 -17.67 -27.09 -16.30
CA TRP A 517 -17.54 -26.10 -15.23
C TRP A 517 -18.72 -25.11 -15.21
N ARG A 518 -18.97 -24.51 -14.05
CA ARG A 518 -20.01 -23.49 -13.83
C ARG A 518 -19.39 -22.26 -13.22
N PHE A 519 -19.51 -21.12 -13.89
CA PHE A 519 -19.14 -19.82 -13.36
C PHE A 519 -20.28 -19.34 -12.46
N ILE A 520 -20.02 -19.29 -11.16
CA ILE A 520 -20.98 -18.90 -10.13
C ILE A 520 -20.72 -17.46 -9.73
N THR A 521 -21.78 -16.67 -9.66
CA THR A 521 -21.73 -15.29 -9.19
C THR A 521 -22.72 -15.09 -8.05
N ALA A 522 -22.29 -14.37 -7.02
CA ALA A 522 -23.15 -13.90 -5.93
C ALA A 522 -22.87 -12.42 -5.73
N ARG A 523 -23.88 -11.57 -5.94
CA ARG A 523 -23.74 -10.12 -5.92
C ARG A 523 -24.72 -9.53 -4.91
N VAL A 524 -24.24 -8.61 -4.08
CA VAL A 524 -25.02 -7.84 -3.11
C VAL A 524 -24.78 -6.36 -3.39
N SER A 525 -25.82 -5.61 -3.77
CA SER A 525 -25.70 -4.17 -4.00
C SER A 525 -25.58 -3.37 -2.71
N ALA A 526 -25.14 -2.11 -2.79
CA ALA A 526 -25.17 -1.18 -1.66
C ALA A 526 -26.59 -0.92 -1.10
N ALA A 527 -27.63 -1.26 -1.88
CA ALA A 527 -29.03 -1.22 -1.45
C ALA A 527 -29.54 -2.57 -0.89
N GLY A 528 -28.64 -3.55 -0.69
CA GLY A 528 -28.98 -4.88 -0.21
C GLY A 528 -29.70 -5.77 -1.24
N GLN A 529 -29.63 -5.44 -2.54
CA GLN A 529 -30.18 -6.31 -3.58
C GLN A 529 -29.23 -7.47 -3.85
N VAL A 530 -29.69 -8.69 -3.59
CA VAL A 530 -28.95 -9.93 -3.81
C VAL A 530 -29.35 -10.55 -5.13
N GLU A 531 -28.37 -10.84 -5.99
CA GLU A 531 -28.54 -11.52 -7.28
C GLU A 531 -27.55 -12.69 -7.36
N LEU A 532 -28.04 -13.88 -7.73
CA LEU A 532 -27.22 -15.08 -7.88
C LEU A 532 -27.24 -15.53 -9.34
N GLY A 533 -26.08 -15.82 -9.92
CA GLY A 533 -25.94 -16.18 -11.33
C GLY A 533 -25.11 -17.44 -11.55
N VAL A 534 -25.42 -18.16 -12.63
CA VAL A 534 -24.68 -19.35 -13.08
C VAL A 534 -24.52 -19.29 -14.59
N CYS A 535 -23.29 -19.44 -15.09
CA CYS A 535 -22.99 -19.62 -16.51
C CYS A 535 -22.30 -20.97 -16.77
N ASP A 536 -22.60 -21.62 -17.89
CA ASP A 536 -21.83 -22.77 -18.38
C ASP A 536 -20.61 -22.33 -19.22
N MET A 537 -19.79 -23.28 -19.65
CA MET A 537 -18.62 -23.01 -20.51
C MET A 537 -18.96 -22.54 -21.94
N ALA A 538 -20.24 -22.55 -22.33
CA ALA A 538 -20.70 -22.11 -23.65
C ALA A 538 -21.29 -20.69 -23.65
N GLY A 539 -21.32 -20.03 -22.49
CA GLY A 539 -21.81 -18.66 -22.32
C GLY A 539 -23.28 -18.58 -21.95
N ASN A 540 -23.94 -19.71 -21.67
CA ASN A 540 -25.35 -19.71 -21.28
C ASN A 540 -25.47 -19.34 -19.80
N CYS A 541 -25.74 -18.06 -19.55
CA CYS A 541 -25.91 -17.51 -18.20
C CYS A 541 -27.39 -17.46 -17.78
N THR A 542 -27.67 -17.85 -16.55
CA THR A 542 -28.97 -17.66 -15.89
C THR A 542 -28.76 -16.90 -14.59
N ASN A 543 -29.51 -15.83 -14.36
CA ASN A 543 -29.49 -15.06 -13.11
C ASN A 543 -30.84 -15.17 -12.39
N SER A 544 -30.81 -15.13 -11.07
CA SER A 544 -32.00 -14.99 -10.25
C SER A 544 -32.58 -13.58 -10.38
N PRO A 545 -33.88 -13.39 -10.14
CA PRO A 545 -34.40 -12.08 -9.80
C PRO A 545 -33.66 -11.52 -8.56
N ALA A 546 -33.49 -10.20 -8.51
CA ALA A 546 -32.90 -9.55 -7.35
C ALA A 546 -33.83 -9.67 -6.12
N VAL A 547 -33.28 -10.09 -4.98
CA VAL A 547 -33.99 -10.22 -3.71
C VAL A 547 -33.39 -9.24 -2.70
N THR A 548 -34.22 -8.42 -2.06
CA THR A 548 -33.74 -7.44 -1.08
C THR A 548 -33.50 -8.09 0.29
N VAL A 549 -32.27 -7.97 0.80
CA VAL A 549 -31.88 -8.31 2.17
C VAL A 549 -31.44 -7.03 2.87
N SER A 550 -32.29 -6.49 3.76
CA SER A 550 -32.07 -5.16 4.36
C SER A 550 -30.93 -5.13 5.38
N ASN A 551 -30.62 -6.26 6.02
CA ASN A 551 -29.55 -6.43 6.98
C ASN A 551 -28.30 -7.09 6.34
N PHE A 552 -27.89 -6.70 5.14
CA PHE A 552 -26.85 -7.41 4.39
C PHE A 552 -25.41 -7.21 4.89
N VAL A 553 -25.13 -6.17 5.68
CA VAL A 553 -23.78 -5.88 6.19
C VAL A 553 -23.37 -6.94 7.22
N THR A 554 -22.16 -7.48 7.09
CA THR A 554 -21.63 -8.50 8.02
C THR A 554 -20.49 -7.94 8.86
N THR A 555 -20.33 -8.44 10.08
CA THR A 555 -19.26 -8.08 11.02
C THR A 555 -18.62 -9.32 11.63
N ASP A 556 -18.82 -10.48 10.98
CA ASP A 556 -18.45 -11.78 11.50
C ASP A 556 -16.93 -11.92 11.67
N THR A 557 -16.54 -12.43 12.84
CA THR A 557 -15.16 -12.73 13.21
C THR A 557 -14.75 -14.18 12.93
N ALA A 558 -15.65 -15.01 12.38
CA ALA A 558 -15.33 -16.38 12.01
C ALA A 558 -14.30 -16.43 10.86
N PRO A 559 -13.49 -17.50 10.79
CA PRO A 559 -12.69 -17.81 9.61
C PRO A 559 -13.59 -17.96 8.37
N LEU A 560 -12.99 -17.74 7.20
CA LEU A 560 -13.62 -18.08 5.93
C LEU A 560 -13.25 -19.53 5.58
N TRP A 561 -14.22 -20.34 5.19
CA TRP A 561 -14.02 -21.74 4.78
C TRP A 561 -14.40 -21.95 3.32
N LEU A 562 -13.56 -22.69 2.59
CA LEU A 562 -13.90 -23.24 1.27
C LEU A 562 -14.17 -24.74 1.41
N GLY A 563 -15.35 -25.20 0.99
CA GLY A 563 -15.72 -26.62 1.06
C GLY A 563 -16.24 -27.13 2.41
N ARG A 564 -16.58 -26.24 3.35
CA ARG A 564 -17.17 -26.58 4.66
C ARG A 564 -18.27 -25.59 5.04
N SER A 565 -19.31 -26.07 5.72
CA SER A 565 -20.38 -25.24 6.28
C SER A 565 -20.91 -25.74 7.63
N LEU A 566 -21.18 -24.79 8.53
CA LEU A 566 -21.97 -24.92 9.75
C LEU A 566 -23.38 -24.32 9.60
N ALA A 567 -23.54 -23.30 8.74
CA ALA A 567 -24.80 -22.61 8.56
C ALA A 567 -25.91 -23.55 8.06
N LEU A 568 -25.55 -24.53 7.23
CA LEU A 568 -26.49 -25.47 6.61
C LEU A 568 -27.13 -26.47 7.57
N THR A 569 -26.58 -26.64 8.77
CA THR A 569 -27.08 -27.59 9.77
C THR A 569 -27.62 -26.90 11.02
N GLY A 570 -27.71 -25.56 11.00
CA GLY A 570 -28.11 -24.77 12.17
C GLY A 570 -27.15 -24.92 13.34
N GLY A 571 -25.85 -25.15 13.08
CA GLY A 571 -24.83 -25.32 14.12
C GLY A 571 -24.76 -26.73 14.73
N GLY A 572 -25.50 -27.70 14.19
CA GLY A 572 -25.50 -29.10 14.67
C GLY A 572 -24.28 -29.90 14.19
N ALA A 573 -24.34 -30.41 12.96
CA ALA A 573 -23.29 -31.23 12.35
C ALA A 573 -22.49 -30.43 11.30
N VAL A 574 -21.18 -30.64 11.18
CA VAL A 574 -20.41 -29.99 10.12
C VAL A 574 -20.73 -30.64 8.78
N LEU A 575 -21.14 -29.85 7.78
CA LEU A 575 -21.27 -30.32 6.41
C LEU A 575 -19.97 -30.07 5.65
N TYR A 576 -19.49 -31.08 4.94
CA TYR A 576 -18.29 -31.00 4.11
C TYR A 576 -18.67 -31.20 2.64
N ALA A 577 -17.95 -30.53 1.75
CA ALA A 577 -18.05 -30.79 0.32
C ALA A 577 -17.63 -32.24 0.01
N VAL A 578 -18.28 -32.85 -0.97
CA VAL A 578 -18.05 -34.22 -1.44
C VAL A 578 -17.83 -34.15 -2.95
N ARG A 579 -16.56 -34.20 -3.34
CA ARG A 579 -16.11 -34.13 -4.75
C ARG A 579 -16.64 -32.89 -5.47
N VAL A 580 -16.28 -31.71 -4.97
CA VAL A 580 -16.46 -30.43 -5.68
C VAL A 580 -15.10 -29.89 -6.04
N ALA A 581 -14.88 -29.56 -7.30
CA ALA A 581 -13.70 -28.80 -7.68
C ALA A 581 -14.03 -27.31 -7.69
N LEU A 582 -13.13 -26.50 -7.16
CA LEU A 582 -13.17 -25.04 -7.18
C LEU A 582 -11.94 -24.50 -7.90
N ASP A 583 -12.13 -23.43 -8.64
CA ASP A 583 -11.12 -22.71 -9.41
C ASP A 583 -11.47 -21.19 -9.37
N GLU A 584 -10.45 -20.33 -9.39
CA GLU A 584 -10.56 -18.85 -9.39
C GLU A 584 -11.58 -18.28 -8.37
N VAL A 585 -11.39 -18.48 -7.06
CA VAL A 585 -12.29 -17.90 -6.04
C VAL A 585 -11.93 -16.43 -5.80
N GLU A 586 -12.84 -15.52 -6.12
CA GLU A 586 -12.61 -14.07 -6.07
C GLU A 586 -13.65 -13.34 -5.23
N MET A 587 -13.21 -12.28 -4.55
CA MET A 587 -14.06 -11.42 -3.75
C MET A 587 -13.83 -9.94 -4.07
N PHE A 588 -14.91 -9.18 -4.13
CA PHE A 588 -14.91 -7.74 -4.35
C PHE A 588 -15.71 -7.02 -3.25
N ASP A 589 -15.24 -5.86 -2.79
CA ASP A 589 -15.86 -5.01 -1.76
C ASP A 589 -17.03 -4.15 -2.26
N ARG A 590 -17.50 -4.45 -3.46
CA ARG A 590 -18.61 -3.77 -4.13
C ARG A 590 -19.38 -4.74 -5.01
N ALA A 591 -20.56 -4.30 -5.44
CA ALA A 591 -21.32 -4.98 -6.47
C ALA A 591 -20.72 -4.72 -7.86
N LEU A 592 -20.26 -5.77 -8.54
CA LEU A 592 -19.83 -5.68 -9.94
C LEU A 592 -21.02 -5.49 -10.87
N THR A 593 -20.79 -4.84 -12.01
CA THR A 593 -21.76 -4.72 -13.10
C THR A 593 -21.82 -5.99 -13.94
N ALA A 594 -22.90 -6.17 -14.70
CA ALA A 594 -23.05 -7.32 -15.60
C ALA A 594 -21.92 -7.41 -16.64
N SER A 595 -21.45 -6.27 -17.15
CA SER A 595 -20.32 -6.21 -18.09
C SER A 595 -18.99 -6.60 -17.45
N GLU A 596 -18.76 -6.22 -16.19
CA GLU A 596 -17.55 -6.62 -15.45
C GLU A 596 -17.54 -8.13 -15.20
N LEU A 597 -18.67 -8.71 -14.77
CA LEU A 597 -18.82 -10.15 -14.60
C LEU A 597 -18.61 -10.93 -15.90
N GLN A 598 -19.16 -10.43 -17.01
CA GLN A 598 -18.99 -11.03 -18.33
C GLN A 598 -17.53 -10.93 -18.82
N SER A 599 -16.82 -9.86 -18.47
CA SER A 599 -15.40 -9.70 -18.80
C SER A 599 -14.53 -10.72 -18.09
N ILE A 600 -14.77 -10.95 -16.78
CA ILE A 600 -14.11 -12.01 -16.00
C ILE A 600 -14.37 -13.37 -16.66
N TYR A 601 -15.65 -13.71 -16.89
CA TYR A 601 -16.06 -14.96 -17.51
C TYR A 601 -15.36 -15.23 -18.86
N HIS A 602 -15.37 -14.27 -19.79
CA HIS A 602 -14.77 -14.46 -21.11
C HIS A 602 -13.24 -14.60 -21.03
N ALA A 603 -12.58 -13.85 -20.15
CA ALA A 603 -11.13 -13.93 -19.98
C ALA A 603 -10.72 -15.34 -19.48
N GLU A 604 -11.45 -15.87 -18.51
CA GLU A 604 -11.12 -17.16 -17.87
C GLU A 604 -11.46 -18.35 -18.73
N VAL A 605 -12.59 -18.33 -19.45
CA VAL A 605 -12.92 -19.38 -20.43
C VAL A 605 -11.88 -19.46 -21.55
N ALA A 606 -11.27 -18.33 -21.92
CA ALA A 606 -10.16 -18.28 -22.87
C ALA A 606 -8.82 -18.77 -22.28
N GLY A 607 -8.79 -19.19 -21.01
CA GLY A 607 -7.57 -19.55 -20.28
C GLY A 607 -6.68 -18.36 -19.93
N GLY A 608 -7.21 -17.14 -20.01
CA GLY A 608 -6.51 -15.92 -19.65
C GLY A 608 -6.34 -15.82 -18.14
N ARG A 609 -5.08 -15.90 -17.68
CA ARG A 609 -4.77 -15.64 -16.26
C ARG A 609 -5.05 -14.19 -15.93
N LYS A 610 -5.63 -13.93 -14.76
CA LYS A 610 -5.68 -12.55 -14.26
C LYS A 610 -4.27 -12.04 -14.02
N CYS A 611 -4.11 -10.74 -14.10
CA CYS A 611 -2.87 -10.14 -13.67
C CYS A 611 -2.77 -10.40 -12.19
N GLU A 612 -1.73 -11.15 -11.80
CA GLU A 612 -1.20 -11.04 -10.44
C GLU A 612 -1.22 -9.55 -10.14
N PRO A 613 -1.90 -9.13 -9.06
CA PRO A 613 -1.84 -7.75 -8.61
C PRO A 613 -0.37 -7.41 -8.67
N SER A 614 -0.03 -6.36 -9.43
CA SER A 614 1.36 -5.93 -9.53
C SER A 614 1.86 -5.92 -8.10
N SER A 615 2.82 -6.78 -7.74
CA SER A 615 3.29 -6.89 -6.36
C SER A 615 3.83 -5.51 -6.03
N GLY A 616 2.97 -4.70 -5.45
CA GLY A 616 3.02 -3.28 -5.73
C GLY A 616 3.86 -2.67 -4.66
N VAL A 617 5.16 -2.93 -4.68
CA VAL A 617 6.08 -2.08 -3.94
C VAL A 617 5.94 -0.70 -4.58
N THR A 618 5.11 0.17 -4.02
CA THR A 618 5.15 1.59 -4.33
C THR A 618 6.22 2.23 -3.46
N GLU A 619 6.90 3.22 -3.99
CA GLU A 619 7.79 4.08 -3.24
C GLU A 619 7.00 5.20 -2.52
N LEU A 620 7.08 5.21 -1.19
CA LEU A 620 6.59 6.31 -0.35
C LEU A 620 7.79 7.13 0.12
N CYS A 621 7.79 8.41 -0.19
CA CYS A 621 8.81 9.37 0.19
C CYS A 621 8.31 10.28 1.31
N VAL A 622 9.15 10.50 2.31
CA VAL A 622 8.98 11.52 3.35
C VAL A 622 10.04 12.58 3.14
N VAL A 623 9.62 13.84 3.09
CA VAL A 623 10.50 15.00 3.02
C VAL A 623 10.34 15.83 4.29
N LYS A 624 11.43 16.01 5.02
CA LYS A 624 11.51 16.80 6.24
C LYS A 624 12.33 18.06 5.96
N PHE A 625 11.79 19.22 6.31
CA PHE A 625 12.49 20.51 6.17
C PHE A 625 12.44 21.34 7.45
N GLU A 626 13.40 22.27 7.56
CA GLU A 626 13.44 23.34 8.55
C GLU A 626 12.64 24.51 8.01
N ASP A 627 11.46 24.71 8.60
CA ASP A 627 10.57 25.82 8.30
C ASP A 627 11.09 27.07 9.02
N LEU A 628 11.74 27.95 8.26
CA LEU A 628 12.41 29.14 8.80
C LEU A 628 11.43 30.27 9.09
N ASN A 629 10.30 30.28 8.38
CA ASN A 629 9.32 31.36 8.46
C ASN A 629 8.07 30.99 9.29
N GLY A 630 7.89 29.70 9.59
CA GLY A 630 6.84 29.13 10.42
C GLY A 630 5.49 28.90 9.72
N ASP A 631 5.43 28.91 8.39
CA ASP A 631 4.17 28.86 7.63
C ASP A 631 3.70 27.45 7.23
N GLY A 632 4.51 26.42 7.48
CA GLY A 632 4.21 25.02 7.20
C GLY A 632 4.37 24.62 5.72
N VAL A 633 4.98 25.45 4.88
CA VAL A 633 5.26 25.20 3.46
C VAL A 633 6.77 25.18 3.24
N GLN A 634 7.27 24.25 2.42
CA GLN A 634 8.70 24.22 2.09
C GLN A 634 9.05 25.28 1.03
N ASP A 635 9.62 26.39 1.47
CA ASP A 635 10.02 27.51 0.63
C ASP A 635 11.44 27.36 0.02
N THR A 636 11.72 28.17 -1.01
CA THR A 636 13.07 28.26 -1.58
C THR A 636 14.04 28.86 -0.55
N GLY A 637 15.02 28.05 -0.12
CA GLY A 637 16.03 28.44 0.88
C GLY A 637 15.90 27.71 2.21
N GLU A 638 14.82 26.95 2.41
CA GLU A 638 14.61 26.15 3.60
C GLU A 638 15.30 24.78 3.50
N PRO A 639 16.25 24.48 4.41
CA PRO A 639 17.07 23.28 4.29
C PRO A 639 16.29 22.03 4.73
N GLY A 640 16.55 20.92 4.05
CA GLY A 640 16.07 19.61 4.49
C GLY A 640 16.76 19.13 5.77
N LEU A 641 16.02 18.49 6.68
CA LEU A 641 16.51 18.04 7.99
C LEU A 641 16.82 16.52 8.01
N PRO A 642 18.10 16.11 8.00
CA PRO A 642 18.49 14.72 8.15
C PRO A 642 18.31 14.22 9.59
N GLY A 643 18.18 12.90 9.78
CA GLY A 643 18.15 12.27 11.10
C GLY A 643 16.81 12.33 11.83
N TRP A 644 15.72 12.70 11.15
CA TRP A 644 14.37 12.74 11.70
C TRP A 644 13.67 11.40 11.53
N SER A 645 13.09 10.86 12.61
CA SER A 645 12.47 9.54 12.62
C SER A 645 10.94 9.62 12.51
N PHE A 646 10.36 8.68 11.75
CA PHE A 646 8.92 8.56 11.52
C PHE A 646 8.47 7.12 11.75
N VAL A 647 7.32 6.95 12.39
CA VAL A 647 6.63 5.67 12.52
C VAL A 647 5.67 5.50 11.35
N VAL A 648 5.76 4.37 10.65
CA VAL A 648 4.95 4.01 9.49
C VAL A 648 4.07 2.82 9.85
N SER A 649 2.76 2.93 9.64
CA SER A 649 1.78 1.88 9.91
C SER A 649 0.85 1.67 8.72
N PRO A 650 0.75 0.46 8.13
CA PRO A 650 1.52 -0.74 8.46
C PRO A 650 3.02 -0.60 8.14
N ALA A 651 3.85 -1.53 8.65
CA ALA A 651 5.30 -1.45 8.53
C ALA A 651 5.77 -1.50 7.05
N PRO A 652 6.84 -0.78 6.68
CA PRO A 652 7.42 -0.82 5.35
C PRO A 652 7.94 -2.21 4.96
N LEU A 653 7.97 -2.49 3.66
CA LEU A 653 8.46 -3.76 3.12
C LEU A 653 9.98 -3.88 3.28
N GLY A 654 10.45 -5.05 3.75
CA GLY A 654 11.87 -5.41 3.76
C GLY A 654 12.76 -4.67 4.78
N LEU A 655 12.24 -3.70 5.52
CA LEU A 655 13.03 -2.94 6.51
C LEU A 655 13.10 -3.59 7.90
N GLY A 656 12.20 -4.53 8.21
CA GLY A 656 12.18 -5.22 9.52
C GLY A 656 11.86 -4.31 10.72
N THR A 657 11.52 -3.04 10.48
CA THR A 657 11.13 -2.04 11.47
C THR A 657 10.01 -1.16 10.89
N ASN A 658 9.16 -0.61 11.76
CA ASN A 658 8.16 0.39 11.40
C ASN A 658 8.70 1.84 11.50
N VAL A 659 10.00 2.02 11.76
CA VAL A 659 10.62 3.34 11.89
C VAL A 659 11.56 3.62 10.73
N VAL A 660 11.35 4.75 10.06
CA VAL A 660 12.23 5.27 8.98
C VAL A 660 12.88 6.57 9.43
N THR A 661 14.09 6.87 8.96
CA THR A 661 14.83 8.08 9.35
C THR A 661 15.34 8.82 8.13
N THR A 662 15.14 10.14 8.08
CA THR A 662 15.54 10.97 6.93
C THR A 662 17.06 10.96 6.72
N LEU A 663 17.47 10.95 5.46
CA LEU A 663 18.88 10.94 5.04
C LEU A 663 19.38 12.37 4.78
N SER A 664 20.62 12.50 4.30
CA SER A 664 21.19 13.77 3.86
C SER A 664 20.27 14.49 2.88
N GLY A 665 19.92 15.75 3.16
CA GLY A 665 18.96 16.52 2.37
C GLY A 665 17.51 16.44 2.85
N GLY A 666 17.24 15.74 3.96
CA GLY A 666 15.94 15.74 4.63
C GLY A 666 14.90 14.78 4.06
N GLY A 667 15.23 14.01 3.01
CA GLY A 667 14.34 13.02 2.41
C GLY A 667 14.66 11.58 2.81
N ILE A 668 13.66 10.71 2.79
CA ILE A 668 13.82 9.26 2.67
C ILE A 668 12.68 8.67 1.85
N CYS A 669 13.00 7.73 0.97
CA CYS A 669 12.01 6.94 0.22
C CYS A 669 12.15 5.47 0.59
N PHE A 670 11.02 4.76 0.71
CA PHE A 670 10.98 3.35 1.08
C PHE A 670 9.80 2.62 0.42
N GLY A 671 9.96 1.32 0.24
CA GLY A 671 8.94 0.47 -0.37
C GLY A 671 7.81 0.13 0.59
N VAL A 672 6.57 0.23 0.11
CA VAL A 672 5.35 -0.15 0.83
C VAL A 672 4.44 -1.00 -0.06
N SER A 673 3.63 -1.89 0.52
CA SER A 673 2.65 -2.68 -0.22
C SER A 673 1.53 -1.80 -0.75
N ALA A 674 1.18 -1.95 -2.03
CA ALA A 674 0.07 -1.28 -2.70
C ALA A 674 -0.90 -2.30 -3.31
N PRO A 675 -2.22 -2.02 -3.31
CA PRO A 675 -2.85 -0.86 -2.67
C PRO A 675 -2.85 -0.97 -1.13
N GLY A 676 -2.82 0.17 -0.43
CA GLY A 676 -2.87 0.19 1.03
C GLY A 676 -2.96 1.60 1.61
N THR A 677 -3.56 1.75 2.78
CA THR A 677 -3.58 3.02 3.51
C THR A 677 -2.51 3.01 4.59
N TYR A 678 -1.63 4.01 4.56
CA TYR A 678 -0.52 4.18 5.48
C TYR A 678 -0.71 5.40 6.36
N THR A 679 -0.40 5.25 7.65
CA THR A 679 -0.29 6.33 8.62
C THR A 679 1.19 6.59 8.90
N ILE A 680 1.63 7.82 8.69
CA ILE A 680 3.01 8.27 8.91
C ILE A 680 2.97 9.28 10.05
N ALA A 681 3.58 8.93 11.19
CA ALA A 681 3.65 9.78 12.38
C ALA A 681 5.10 10.18 12.65
N GLU A 682 5.33 11.48 12.71
CA GLU A 682 6.61 12.07 13.09
C GLU A 682 6.92 11.82 14.58
N LEU A 683 8.15 11.43 14.89
CA LEU A 683 8.66 11.43 16.27
C LEU A 683 9.26 12.79 16.59
N GLY A 684 8.64 13.52 17.51
CA GLY A 684 9.06 14.88 17.88
C GLY A 684 10.50 14.95 18.39
N GLN A 685 11.22 16.01 18.02
CA GLN A 685 12.57 16.31 18.50
C GLN A 685 12.58 17.53 19.45
N PRO A 686 13.33 17.49 20.58
CA PRO A 686 13.50 18.65 21.45
C PRO A 686 14.09 19.86 20.71
N GLY A 687 13.58 21.06 21.00
CA GLY A 687 14.02 22.30 20.34
C GLY A 687 13.39 22.54 18.96
N TRP A 688 12.41 21.73 18.57
CA TRP A 688 11.68 21.85 17.33
C TRP A 688 10.18 21.82 17.57
N THR A 689 9.46 22.69 16.87
CA THR A 689 8.00 22.69 16.85
C THR A 689 7.50 22.36 15.44
N PRO A 690 6.61 21.37 15.27
CA PRO A 690 6.03 21.06 13.97
C PRO A 690 5.19 22.24 13.49
N THR A 691 5.37 22.58 12.23
CA THR A 691 4.61 23.62 11.51
C THR A 691 3.62 23.00 10.52
N THR A 692 3.79 21.71 10.20
CA THR A 692 2.80 20.84 9.53
C THR A 692 2.12 19.88 10.50
N LEU A 693 1.15 19.09 10.03
CA LEU A 693 0.58 17.98 10.82
C LEU A 693 1.66 16.95 11.17
N SER A 694 1.78 16.60 12.45
CA SER A 694 2.72 15.60 12.95
C SER A 694 2.33 14.16 12.57
N THR A 695 1.09 13.94 12.12
CA THR A 695 0.60 12.65 11.61
C THR A 695 -0.18 12.88 10.32
N GLN A 696 0.17 12.13 9.27
CA GLN A 696 -0.50 12.18 7.97
C GLN A 696 -0.95 10.77 7.56
N VAL A 697 -2.12 10.65 6.94
CA VAL A 697 -2.68 9.40 6.43
C VAL A 697 -2.76 9.48 4.91
N VAL A 698 -2.28 8.45 4.22
CA VAL A 698 -2.26 8.41 2.75
C VAL A 698 -2.67 7.06 2.21
N THR A 699 -3.48 7.06 1.16
CA THR A 699 -3.81 5.85 0.41
C THR A 699 -2.84 5.72 -0.76
N VAL A 700 -2.09 4.63 -0.75
CA VAL A 700 -1.12 4.27 -1.75
C VAL A 700 -1.79 3.39 -2.80
N VAL A 701 -1.63 3.77 -4.06
CA VAL A 701 -2.07 2.99 -5.23
C VAL A 701 -0.84 2.50 -6.02
N PRO A 702 -0.90 1.34 -6.70
CA PRO A 702 0.24 0.81 -7.43
C PRO A 702 0.79 1.78 -8.49
N GLY A 703 2.12 1.91 -8.57
CA GLY A 703 2.82 2.64 -9.62
C GLY A 703 2.82 4.17 -9.50
N GLN A 704 2.25 4.72 -8.43
CA GLN A 704 2.30 6.15 -8.12
C GLN A 704 3.25 6.40 -6.94
N PRO A 705 4.34 7.18 -7.13
CA PRO A 705 5.15 7.64 -6.01
C PRO A 705 4.34 8.61 -5.16
N VAL A 706 4.36 8.42 -3.85
CA VAL A 706 3.66 9.29 -2.89
C VAL A 706 4.69 10.06 -2.09
N GLN A 707 4.58 11.39 -2.04
CA GLN A 707 5.45 12.24 -1.23
C GLN A 707 4.65 12.93 -0.12
N LEU A 708 5.09 12.78 1.12
CA LEU A 708 4.58 13.50 2.28
C LEU A 708 5.63 14.50 2.78
N ILE A 709 5.19 15.70 3.14
CA ILE A 709 6.09 16.80 3.54
C ILE A 709 5.83 17.16 5.00
N PHE A 710 6.91 17.29 5.78
CA PHE A 710 6.88 17.60 7.21
C PHE A 710 7.82 18.79 7.53
N GLY A 711 7.25 19.90 7.98
CA GLY A 711 7.95 21.13 8.35
C GLY A 711 8.05 21.28 9.87
N ASN A 712 9.23 21.64 10.36
CA ASN A 712 9.43 22.02 11.76
C ASN A 712 10.30 23.27 11.81
N GLN A 713 9.94 24.18 12.71
CA GLN A 713 10.72 25.38 13.01
C GLN A 713 11.56 25.15 14.27
N ARG A 714 12.75 25.76 14.34
CA ARG A 714 13.55 25.74 15.58
C ARG A 714 12.85 26.57 16.64
N THR A 715 12.45 25.93 17.72
CA THR A 715 12.09 26.62 18.95
C THR A 715 13.39 26.92 19.68
N GLY A 716 13.76 28.20 19.77
CA GLY A 716 14.99 28.61 20.45
C GLY A 716 15.08 27.95 21.83
N LEU A 717 16.10 27.10 22.01
CA LEU A 717 16.37 26.47 23.29
C LEU A 717 16.82 27.54 24.29
N VAL A 718 16.33 27.43 25.52
CA VAL A 718 16.72 28.29 26.63
C VAL A 718 17.50 27.43 27.62
N GLU A 719 18.63 27.94 28.09
CA GLU A 719 19.42 27.25 29.11
C GLU A 719 18.83 27.49 30.50
N ILE A 720 18.56 26.39 31.21
CA ILE A 720 18.45 26.40 32.67
C ILE A 720 19.85 26.11 33.19
N CYS A 721 20.45 27.07 33.87
CA CYS A 721 21.76 26.91 34.49
C CYS A 721 21.64 26.92 36.00
N GLY A 722 22.68 26.48 36.70
CA GLY A 722 22.68 26.49 38.15
C GLY A 722 23.98 26.04 38.78
N MET A 723 24.04 26.22 40.09
CA MET A 723 25.12 25.76 40.96
C MET A 723 24.64 24.63 41.85
N LYS A 724 25.38 23.52 41.81
CA LYS A 724 25.36 22.51 42.85
C LYS A 724 26.49 22.80 43.83
N PHE A 725 26.18 23.07 45.08
CA PHE A 725 27.19 23.53 46.04
C PHE A 725 27.17 22.75 47.36
N TRP A 726 28.33 22.72 48.00
CA TRP A 726 28.47 22.23 49.36
C TRP A 726 28.06 23.35 50.30
N ASP A 727 26.83 23.23 50.78
CA ASP A 727 26.28 24.08 51.83
C ASP A 727 26.95 23.70 53.16
N ALA A 728 27.92 24.50 53.58
CA ALA A 728 28.82 24.15 54.68
C ALA A 728 28.20 24.48 56.04
N ASP A 729 27.40 25.55 56.10
CA ASP A 729 26.72 25.98 57.33
C ASP A 729 25.26 25.48 57.42
N GLY A 730 24.72 24.97 56.32
CA GLY A 730 23.42 24.33 56.23
C GLY A 730 22.26 25.31 56.12
N ASP A 731 22.48 26.54 55.67
CA ASP A 731 21.47 27.59 55.60
C ASP A 731 20.61 27.57 54.32
N GLY A 732 20.96 26.71 53.35
CA GLY A 732 20.27 26.55 52.08
C GLY A 732 20.55 27.66 51.05
N GLN A 733 21.54 28.52 51.27
CA GLN A 733 21.94 29.60 50.37
C GLN A 733 23.39 29.42 49.91
N LEU A 734 23.68 29.79 48.66
CA LEU A 734 25.05 29.77 48.16
C LEU A 734 25.84 30.96 48.75
N GLY A 735 26.66 30.67 49.77
CA GLY A 735 27.48 31.63 50.48
C GLY A 735 28.91 31.80 49.94
N THR A 736 29.62 32.81 50.45
CA THR A 736 31.05 33.01 50.14
C THR A 736 31.90 31.94 50.82
N GLY A 737 32.60 31.12 50.04
CA GLY A 737 33.47 30.04 50.55
C GLY A 737 32.88 28.63 50.43
N GLU A 738 31.67 28.51 49.88
CA GLU A 738 31.01 27.24 49.63
C GLU A 738 31.37 26.71 48.24
N PRO A 739 32.15 25.61 48.15
CA PRO A 739 32.62 25.12 46.87
C PRO A 739 31.51 24.38 46.12
N GLY A 740 31.60 24.40 44.80
CA GLY A 740 30.75 23.57 43.95
C GLY A 740 31.01 22.08 44.13
N LEU A 741 29.96 21.27 43.93
CA LEU A 741 30.01 19.82 43.99
C LEU A 741 29.92 19.23 42.58
N ALA A 742 31.01 18.61 42.15
CA ALA A 742 31.13 17.93 40.86
C ALA A 742 30.44 16.57 40.82
N ASN A 743 30.10 16.11 39.62
CA ASN A 743 29.55 14.78 39.34
C ASN A 743 28.16 14.51 39.96
N TRP A 744 27.33 15.54 40.12
CA TRP A 744 25.93 15.39 40.50
C TRP A 744 25.04 15.44 39.27
N VAL A 745 24.06 14.54 39.19
CA VAL A 745 23.09 14.49 38.10
C VAL A 745 21.93 15.42 38.41
N ILE A 746 21.67 16.36 37.51
CA ILE A 746 20.49 17.22 37.50
C ILE A 746 19.59 16.79 36.34
N GLU A 747 18.33 16.47 36.63
CA GLU A 747 17.33 16.07 35.64
C GLU A 747 16.30 17.18 35.41
N VAL A 748 15.82 17.31 34.18
CA VAL A 748 14.68 18.16 33.82
C VAL A 748 13.56 17.28 33.32
N ARG A 749 12.39 17.40 33.94
CA ARG A 749 11.19 16.63 33.61
C ARG A 749 10.06 17.51 33.08
N ASP A 750 9.33 17.01 32.09
CA ASP A 750 8.14 17.67 31.55
C ASP A 750 6.90 17.53 32.48
N GLY A 751 5.78 18.11 32.08
CA GLY A 751 4.50 18.01 32.82
C GLY A 751 3.89 16.60 32.87
N SER A 752 4.39 15.65 32.10
CA SER A 752 4.01 14.23 32.12
C SER A 752 4.98 13.38 32.97
N GLY A 753 6.04 13.98 33.51
CA GLY A 753 7.03 13.33 34.37
C GLY A 753 8.21 12.67 33.63
N ASN A 754 8.30 12.81 32.30
CA ASN A 754 9.38 12.23 31.51
C ASN A 754 10.65 13.07 31.64
N VAL A 755 11.83 12.44 31.71
CA VAL A 755 13.12 13.14 31.64
C VAL A 755 13.34 13.63 30.21
N VAL A 756 13.40 14.95 30.01
CA VAL A 756 13.58 15.58 28.70
C VAL A 756 14.99 16.13 28.50
N ALA A 757 15.73 16.37 29.59
CA ALA A 757 17.14 16.75 29.57
C ALA A 757 17.81 16.38 30.90
N GLN A 758 19.15 16.25 30.89
CA GLN A 758 19.94 16.07 32.11
C GLN A 758 21.33 16.72 31.95
N ALA A 759 21.95 17.11 33.05
CA ALA A 759 23.34 17.52 33.11
C ALA A 759 24.05 16.87 34.29
N VAL A 760 25.37 16.75 34.16
CA VAL A 760 26.27 16.38 35.26
C VAL A 760 27.06 17.62 35.64
N THR A 761 27.08 17.96 36.92
CA THR A 761 27.77 19.15 37.40
C THR A 761 29.28 19.04 37.18
N ASP A 762 29.88 20.13 36.71
CA ASP A 762 31.31 20.19 36.41
C ASP A 762 32.18 20.27 37.67
N THR A 763 33.50 20.40 37.51
CA THR A 763 34.45 20.51 38.63
C THR A 763 34.19 21.68 39.57
N ASN A 764 33.47 22.71 39.09
CA ASN A 764 33.07 23.89 39.86
C ASN A 764 31.62 23.81 40.35
N GLY A 765 30.94 22.66 40.18
CA GLY A 765 29.55 22.47 40.54
C GLY A 765 28.54 23.14 39.60
N GLN A 766 28.98 23.67 38.46
CA GLN A 766 28.09 24.32 37.48
C GLN A 766 27.41 23.27 36.62
N TYR A 767 26.16 23.55 36.24
CA TYR A 767 25.46 22.81 35.22
C TYR A 767 24.60 23.75 34.37
N CYS A 768 24.41 23.39 33.11
CA CYS A 768 23.46 24.01 32.21
C CYS A 768 22.76 22.92 31.39
N VAL A 769 21.44 23.05 31.23
CA VAL A 769 20.59 22.16 30.42
C VAL A 769 19.74 22.99 29.50
N ALA A 770 19.82 22.73 28.20
CA ALA A 770 19.05 23.44 27.19
C ALA A 770 17.68 22.77 27.01
N VAL A 771 16.61 23.53 27.20
CA VAL A 771 15.22 23.06 27.02
C VAL A 771 14.39 24.10 26.26
N PRO A 772 13.33 23.69 25.53
CA PRO A 772 12.40 24.64 24.93
C PRO A 772 11.72 25.55 25.98
N PRO A 773 11.12 26.67 25.59
CA PRO A 773 10.23 27.43 26.47
C PRO A 773 9.05 26.55 26.92
N GLY A 774 8.81 26.48 28.22
CA GLY A 774 7.85 25.54 28.79
C GLY A 774 7.94 25.49 30.31
N THR A 775 7.06 24.71 30.94
CA THR A 775 7.13 24.48 32.39
C THR A 775 7.72 23.11 32.65
N TYR A 776 8.78 23.07 33.47
CA TYR A 776 9.54 21.87 33.79
C TYR A 776 9.75 21.74 35.29
N THR A 777 10.01 20.51 35.73
CA THR A 777 10.54 20.24 37.07
C THR A 777 12.01 19.90 36.95
N VAL A 778 12.87 20.72 37.56
CA VAL A 778 14.32 20.49 37.64
C VAL A 778 14.61 19.84 38.99
N SER A 779 15.33 18.73 39.03
CA SER A 779 15.62 18.02 40.28
C SER A 779 17.04 17.50 40.33
N GLU A 780 17.65 17.56 41.51
CA GLU A 780 18.89 16.84 41.78
C GLU A 780 18.62 15.37 42.10
N GLN A 781 19.51 14.47 41.65
CA GLN A 781 19.53 13.12 42.17
C GLN A 781 20.27 13.08 43.53
N GLN A 782 19.58 12.62 44.58
CA GLN A 782 20.13 12.50 45.92
C GLN A 782 21.33 11.54 45.96
N GLN A 783 22.49 12.00 46.46
CA GLN A 783 23.64 11.15 46.70
C GLN A 783 23.71 10.66 48.16
N SER A 784 24.21 9.43 48.33
CA SER A 784 24.47 8.84 49.65
C SER A 784 25.48 9.67 50.44
N GLY A 785 25.25 9.84 51.75
CA GLY A 785 26.11 10.64 52.64
C GLY A 785 25.90 12.15 52.56
N TRP A 786 24.97 12.62 51.74
CA TRP A 786 24.58 14.02 51.62
C TRP A 786 23.10 14.20 52.00
N VAL A 787 22.75 15.41 52.43
CA VAL A 787 21.38 15.84 52.70
C VAL A 787 21.14 17.14 51.96
N ALA A 788 20.06 17.23 51.20
CA ALA A 788 19.65 18.46 50.54
C ALA A 788 19.29 19.52 51.58
N THR A 789 19.83 20.72 51.42
CA THR A 789 19.55 21.90 52.24
C THR A 789 18.69 22.92 51.49
N THR A 790 18.60 22.79 50.17
CA THR A 790 17.57 23.39 49.30
C THR A 790 16.46 22.37 48.96
N PRO A 791 15.33 22.78 48.37
CA PRO A 791 14.38 21.83 47.79
C PRO A 791 15.05 20.94 46.74
N ALA A 792 14.89 19.61 46.84
CA ALA A 792 15.49 18.65 45.91
C ALA A 792 14.90 18.70 44.48
N SER A 793 13.76 19.39 44.32
CA SER A 793 13.14 19.67 43.03
C SER A 793 12.52 21.06 43.00
N VAL A 794 12.66 21.76 41.89
CA VAL A 794 12.13 23.11 41.65
C VAL A 794 11.35 23.10 40.34
N THR A 795 10.10 23.53 40.38
CA THR A 795 9.32 23.77 39.16
C THR A 795 9.68 25.14 38.59
N VAL A 796 10.07 25.18 37.32
CA VAL A 796 10.42 26.41 36.62
C VAL A 796 9.60 26.54 35.35
N THR A 797 9.09 27.74 35.09
CA THR A 797 8.53 28.10 33.78
C THR A 797 9.60 28.89 33.05
N VAL A 798 10.10 28.32 31.96
CA VAL A 798 11.18 28.82 31.11
C VAL A 798 10.64 29.90 30.17
N PRO A 799 10.91 31.20 30.42
CA PRO A 799 10.66 32.31 29.50
C PRO A 799 11.88 32.46 28.54
N PRO A 800 11.97 33.48 27.65
CA PRO A 800 13.17 33.69 26.82
C PRO A 800 14.44 34.13 27.57
N ALA A 801 14.57 33.85 28.87
CA ALA A 801 15.71 34.23 29.71
C ALA A 801 16.28 33.02 30.46
N VAL A 802 17.59 33.04 30.69
CA VAL A 802 18.30 32.02 31.47
C VAL A 802 17.79 32.01 32.91
N LEU A 803 17.40 30.84 33.39
CA LEU A 803 17.00 30.63 34.78
C LEU A 803 18.17 30.06 35.57
N ASN A 804 18.41 30.59 36.77
CA ASN A 804 19.45 30.12 37.68
C ASN A 804 18.82 29.27 38.79
N VAL A 805 19.01 27.95 38.77
CA VAL A 805 18.42 26.99 39.71
C VAL A 805 19.53 26.32 40.52
N ASN A 806 19.70 26.73 41.78
CA ASN A 806 20.77 26.21 42.63
C ASN A 806 20.28 25.07 43.54
N PHE A 807 21.15 24.09 43.76
CA PHE A 807 20.95 22.99 44.69
C PHE A 807 22.08 22.96 45.73
N GLY A 808 21.73 23.14 46.99
CA GLY A 808 22.65 23.09 48.13
C GLY A 808 22.52 21.77 48.86
N ASN A 809 23.65 21.13 49.16
CA ASN A 809 23.65 19.95 50.02
C ASN A 809 24.79 20.01 51.01
N ARG A 810 24.56 19.47 52.19
CA ARG A 810 25.57 19.30 53.23
C ARG A 810 25.86 17.83 53.46
N ARG A 811 27.06 17.51 53.93
CA ARG A 811 27.37 16.14 54.37
C ARG A 811 26.45 15.79 55.54
N ALA A 812 25.81 14.64 55.47
CA ALA A 812 25.23 14.05 56.66
C ALA A 812 26.35 13.79 57.68
N VAL A 813 26.20 14.25 58.92
CA VAL A 813 27.18 14.03 60.00
C VAL A 813 26.54 13.31 61.18
N GLY A 814 27.33 12.52 61.89
CA GLY A 814 27.03 12.03 63.24
C GLY A 814 28.23 12.30 64.15
N GLU A 815 28.18 11.89 65.42
CA GLU A 815 29.26 12.11 66.38
C GLU A 815 29.94 10.81 66.77
N VAL A 816 31.26 10.87 66.97
CA VAL A 816 32.02 9.84 67.67
C VAL A 816 32.51 10.44 68.98
N CYS A 817 32.06 9.89 70.10
CA CYS A 817 32.46 10.26 71.44
C CYS A 817 33.44 9.23 71.99
N VAL A 818 34.53 9.66 72.62
CA VAL A 818 35.54 8.77 73.20
C VAL A 818 35.64 8.97 74.71
N LEU A 819 35.59 7.86 75.44
CA LEU A 819 35.89 7.76 76.86
C LEU A 819 37.24 7.06 77.02
N LYS A 820 38.27 7.77 77.49
CA LYS A 820 39.60 7.20 77.71
C LYS A 820 39.93 7.08 79.19
N PHE A 821 40.17 5.88 79.71
CA PHE A 821 40.35 5.67 81.15
C PHE A 821 41.50 4.70 81.46
N HIS A 822 42.02 4.82 82.68
CA HIS A 822 43.00 3.90 83.24
C HIS A 822 42.25 2.72 83.85
N ASP A 823 42.29 1.58 83.18
CA ASP A 823 41.70 0.34 83.64
C ASP A 823 42.62 -0.30 84.68
N LEU A 824 42.31 -0.06 85.95
CA LEU A 824 43.14 -0.44 87.09
C LEU A 824 42.99 -1.92 87.44
N ASN A 825 41.81 -2.49 87.19
CA ASN A 825 41.50 -3.88 87.53
C ASN A 825 41.51 -4.82 86.31
N GLN A 826 41.72 -4.27 85.11
CA GLN A 826 41.91 -4.96 83.83
C GLN A 826 40.65 -5.67 83.31
N ASN A 827 39.47 -5.23 83.73
CA ASN A 827 38.22 -5.88 83.34
C ASN A 827 37.64 -5.34 82.01
N GLY A 828 38.25 -4.31 81.41
CA GLY A 828 37.80 -3.72 80.14
C GLY A 828 36.51 -2.91 80.26
N VAL A 829 36.10 -2.52 81.46
CA VAL A 829 34.92 -1.69 81.75
C VAL A 829 35.36 -0.52 82.61
N ARG A 830 34.78 0.67 82.40
CA ARG A 830 35.08 1.83 83.24
C ARG A 830 34.36 1.72 84.58
N ASP A 831 35.11 1.43 85.64
CA ASP A 831 34.57 1.32 87.01
C ASP A 831 34.67 2.63 87.82
N ALA A 832 33.92 2.68 88.92
CA ALA A 832 34.01 3.78 89.88
C ALA A 832 35.41 3.79 90.53
N GLY A 833 36.10 4.93 90.44
CA GLY A 833 37.47 5.10 90.94
C GLY A 833 38.56 5.00 89.86
N GLU A 834 38.20 4.63 88.62
CA GLU A 834 39.14 4.61 87.50
C GLU A 834 39.29 6.00 86.86
N PRO A 835 40.50 6.59 86.89
CA PRO A 835 40.70 7.94 86.41
C PRO A 835 40.64 8.02 84.88
N ALA A 836 40.15 9.16 84.38
CA ALA A 836 40.29 9.51 82.97
C ALA A 836 41.77 9.66 82.60
N LEU A 837 42.11 9.32 81.36
CA LEU A 837 43.45 9.52 80.81
C LEU A 837 43.43 10.63 79.76
N PRO A 838 43.73 11.88 80.13
CA PRO A 838 43.90 12.96 79.17
C PRO A 838 45.23 12.86 78.40
N GLY A 839 45.34 13.56 77.27
CA GLY A 839 46.53 13.63 76.41
C GLY A 839 46.66 12.50 75.38
N TRP A 840 45.70 11.58 75.29
CA TRP A 840 45.77 10.45 74.37
C TRP A 840 45.20 10.79 73.00
N THR A 841 45.90 10.38 71.95
CA THR A 841 45.44 10.56 70.57
C THR A 841 44.60 9.37 70.11
N ILE A 842 43.40 9.65 69.61
CA ILE A 842 42.50 8.69 68.97
C ILE A 842 42.33 9.09 67.52
N GLN A 843 42.53 8.15 66.59
CA GLN A 843 42.39 8.37 65.16
C GLN A 843 41.11 7.73 64.66
N ILE A 844 40.31 8.51 63.94
CA ILE A 844 39.17 8.04 63.16
C ILE A 844 39.62 7.93 61.71
N LYS A 845 39.53 6.73 61.15
CA LYS A 845 40.02 6.38 59.81
C LYS A 845 38.88 5.92 58.92
N ASP A 846 38.97 6.24 57.64
CA ASP A 846 38.06 5.68 56.63
C ASP A 846 38.38 4.20 56.34
N SER A 847 37.60 3.58 55.45
CA SER A 847 37.79 2.19 55.02
C SER A 847 39.10 1.93 54.26
N ALA A 848 39.75 2.99 53.74
CA ALA A 848 41.05 2.91 53.09
C ALA A 848 42.22 3.09 54.10
N GLY A 849 41.93 3.36 55.37
CA GLY A 849 42.90 3.54 56.43
C GLY A 849 43.43 4.98 56.57
N ASN A 850 42.89 5.95 55.82
CA ASN A 850 43.28 7.35 55.94
C ASN A 850 42.69 7.96 57.19
N VAL A 851 43.48 8.75 57.93
CA VAL A 851 42.98 9.48 59.11
C VAL A 851 42.07 10.62 58.65
N ILE A 852 40.78 10.49 58.96
CA ILE A 852 39.75 11.52 58.71
C ILE A 852 39.78 12.57 59.81
N GLN A 853 39.97 12.14 61.07
CA GLN A 853 40.02 13.05 62.21
C GLN A 853 40.85 12.46 63.35
N SER A 854 41.46 13.32 64.17
CA SER A 854 42.14 12.94 65.40
C SER A 854 41.55 13.66 66.60
N ILE A 855 41.38 12.93 67.69
CA ILE A 855 40.87 13.44 68.97
C ILE A 855 42.00 13.34 69.99
N VAL A 856 42.27 14.41 70.72
CA VAL A 856 43.10 14.36 71.93
C VAL A 856 42.17 14.36 73.13
N THR A 857 42.29 13.35 73.99
CA THR A 857 41.42 13.24 75.18
C THR A 857 41.75 14.37 76.16
N ALA A 858 40.83 15.28 76.40
CA ALA A 858 41.01 16.38 77.37
C ALA A 858 40.00 16.29 78.52
N THR A 859 38.78 15.88 78.19
CA THR A 859 37.68 15.58 79.10
C THR A 859 37.17 14.16 78.82
N ASN A 860 36.22 13.64 79.60
CA ASN A 860 35.59 12.35 79.33
C ASN A 860 34.07 12.46 79.43
N PRO A 861 33.30 12.19 78.35
CA PRO A 861 33.76 11.90 76.98
C PRO A 861 34.30 13.14 76.23
N VAL A 862 35.02 12.92 75.12
CA VAL A 862 35.28 13.93 74.07
C VAL A 862 34.58 13.50 72.77
N CYS A 863 33.78 14.37 72.17
CA CYS A 863 33.12 14.20 70.88
C CYS A 863 33.55 15.37 69.97
N VAL A 864 33.54 15.38 68.63
CA VAL A 864 33.39 14.40 67.56
C VAL A 864 32.85 15.15 66.33
N SER A 865 31.65 14.90 65.81
CA SER A 865 31.23 15.33 64.45
C SER A 865 32.12 14.80 63.31
N VAL A 866 31.74 13.66 62.74
CA VAL A 866 32.28 13.07 61.51
C VAL A 866 31.16 12.86 60.49
N PRO A 867 31.47 12.81 59.18
CA PRO A 867 30.48 12.43 58.17
C PRO A 867 29.82 11.08 58.50
N SER A 868 28.58 10.85 58.07
CA SER A 868 27.96 9.54 58.21
C SER A 868 28.72 8.53 57.34
N GLY A 869 29.06 7.37 57.89
CA GLY A 869 29.88 6.40 57.20
C GLY A 869 30.36 5.28 58.10
N LEU A 870 31.17 4.40 57.53
CA LEU A 870 31.83 3.30 58.23
C LEU A 870 33.27 3.71 58.52
N TYR A 871 33.67 3.61 59.79
CA TYR A 871 34.98 4.04 60.26
C TYR A 871 35.73 2.95 61.01
N GLN A 872 37.06 3.04 60.96
CA GLN A 872 37.94 2.40 61.92
C GLN A 872 38.38 3.45 62.96
N VAL A 873 38.17 3.20 64.25
CA VAL A 873 38.57 4.11 65.32
C VAL A 873 39.62 3.44 66.19
N SER A 874 40.83 3.98 66.22
CA SER A 874 41.99 3.37 66.90
C SER A 874 42.69 4.35 67.83
N GLU A 875 43.11 3.90 69.01
CA GLU A 875 44.02 4.69 69.85
C GLU A 875 45.46 4.61 69.35
N VAL A 876 46.22 5.68 69.59
CA VAL A 876 47.66 5.72 69.37
C VAL A 876 48.34 5.47 70.71
N LEU A 877 48.97 4.30 70.85
CA LEU A 877 49.76 3.98 72.05
C LEU A 877 50.98 4.91 72.14
N PRO A 878 51.37 5.35 73.35
CA PRO A 878 52.64 6.03 73.57
C PRO A 878 53.81 5.20 73.03
N PRO A 879 54.90 5.85 72.56
CA PRO A 879 56.07 5.15 72.05
C PRO A 879 56.61 4.13 73.07
N PRO A 880 57.05 2.94 72.62
CA PRO A 880 57.71 1.99 73.49
C PRO A 880 59.02 2.55 74.03
N ILE A 881 59.34 2.23 75.28
CA ILE A 881 60.67 2.50 75.87
C ILE A 881 61.51 1.24 75.63
N GLY A 882 62.31 1.25 74.55
CA GLY A 882 63.02 0.06 74.08
C GLY A 882 62.06 -1.01 73.55
N VAL A 883 62.12 -2.23 74.07
CA VAL A 883 61.23 -3.35 73.71
C VAL A 883 59.95 -3.42 74.58
N TRP A 884 59.72 -2.42 75.44
CA TRP A 884 58.64 -2.43 76.41
C TRP A 884 57.54 -1.44 76.03
N LEU A 885 56.30 -1.92 76.03
CA LEU A 885 55.10 -1.11 75.82
C LEU A 885 54.56 -0.68 77.20
N PRO A 886 54.54 0.63 77.51
CA PRO A 886 54.10 1.14 78.81
C PRO A 886 52.63 0.91 79.10
N TRP A 887 51.83 0.80 78.04
CA TRP A 887 50.39 0.67 78.14
C TRP A 887 49.91 -0.48 77.28
N THR A 888 48.94 -1.23 77.79
CA THR A 888 48.25 -2.28 77.03
C THR A 888 46.77 -1.94 76.95
N PRO A 889 46.17 -1.94 75.75
CA PRO A 889 44.72 -1.79 75.60
C PRO A 889 43.99 -2.92 76.33
N THR A 890 42.96 -2.58 77.09
CA THR A 890 42.05 -3.54 77.74
C THR A 890 40.66 -3.52 77.10
N VAL A 891 40.21 -2.36 76.61
CA VAL A 891 39.03 -2.24 75.76
C VAL A 891 39.24 -1.18 74.67
N PRO A 892 38.95 -1.47 73.40
CA PRO A 892 38.96 -2.84 72.86
C PRO A 892 40.38 -3.43 73.01
N PRO A 893 40.56 -4.75 73.21
CA PRO A 893 41.88 -5.36 73.40
C PRO A 893 42.87 -5.13 72.23
N SER A 894 42.35 -4.87 71.03
CA SER A 894 43.11 -4.52 69.84
C SER A 894 43.58 -3.06 69.80
N GLY A 895 43.10 -2.21 70.71
CA GLY A 895 43.20 -0.75 70.60
C GLY A 895 42.45 -0.16 69.41
N THR A 896 41.61 -0.93 68.71
CA THR A 896 40.92 -0.51 67.48
C THR A 896 39.52 -1.11 67.35
N TYR A 897 38.53 -0.28 67.03
CA TYR A 897 37.22 -0.66 66.53
C TYR A 897 37.21 -0.59 65.00
N SER A 898 36.97 -1.70 64.29
CA SER A 898 37.16 -1.76 62.82
C SER A 898 35.90 -1.53 61.97
N ASN A 899 34.71 -1.40 62.56
CA ASN A 899 33.44 -1.25 61.84
C ASN A 899 32.47 -0.33 62.59
N VAL A 900 32.90 0.90 62.86
CA VAL A 900 32.08 1.90 63.54
C VAL A 900 31.18 2.58 62.52
N THR A 901 29.92 2.17 62.44
CA THR A 901 28.93 2.83 61.62
C THR A 901 28.39 4.06 62.33
N VAL A 902 28.55 5.23 61.72
CA VAL A 902 28.00 6.50 62.18
C VAL A 902 26.89 6.91 61.21
N LEU A 903 25.65 6.93 61.68
CA LEU A 903 24.50 7.40 60.89
C LEU A 903 24.29 8.91 61.06
N PRO A 904 23.56 9.56 60.12
CA PRO A 904 23.22 10.98 60.25
C PRO A 904 22.50 11.25 61.60
N GLY A 905 23.00 12.22 62.38
CA GLY A 905 22.44 12.61 63.68
C GLY A 905 22.71 11.62 64.83
N GLN A 906 23.39 10.51 64.59
CA GLN A 906 23.72 9.51 65.62
C GLN A 906 24.96 9.93 66.40
N SER A 907 24.96 9.75 67.73
CA SER A 907 26.16 9.87 68.57
C SER A 907 26.62 8.48 69.02
N VAL A 908 27.84 8.09 68.62
CA VAL A 908 28.45 6.79 68.90
C VAL A 908 29.53 6.95 69.96
N THR A 909 29.32 6.38 71.14
CA THR A 909 30.30 6.44 72.23
C THR A 909 31.17 5.18 72.25
N LEU A 910 32.49 5.36 72.19
CA LEU A 910 33.51 4.32 72.22
C LEU A 910 34.35 4.44 73.48
N MET A 911 34.70 3.30 74.08
CA MET A 911 35.49 3.23 75.30
C MET A 911 36.90 2.72 74.98
N PHE A 912 37.90 3.46 75.43
CA PHE A 912 39.30 3.08 75.36
C PHE A 912 39.84 2.95 76.79
N GLY A 913 39.98 1.72 77.27
CA GLY A 913 40.57 1.40 78.56
C GLY A 913 41.98 0.89 78.34
N ASN A 914 42.93 1.36 79.16
CA ASN A 914 44.30 0.86 79.12
C ASN A 914 44.81 0.62 80.52
N ARG A 915 45.54 -0.48 80.67
CA ARG A 915 46.32 -0.76 81.86
C ARG A 915 47.75 -0.28 81.67
N LYS A 916 48.31 0.36 82.68
CA LYS A 916 49.74 0.67 82.74
C LYS A 916 50.51 -0.60 83.11
N MET A 917 51.53 -0.95 82.34
CA MET A 917 52.43 -2.05 82.64
C MET A 917 53.48 -1.57 83.64
N ILE A 918 53.91 -2.42 84.58
CA ILE A 918 55.10 -2.19 85.42
C ILE A 918 56.03 -3.37 85.20
N LYS A 919 57.28 -3.11 84.80
CA LYS A 919 58.31 -4.15 84.59
C LYS A 919 59.43 -3.97 85.61
N VAL A 920 59.66 -5.01 86.42
CA VAL A 920 60.86 -5.12 87.25
C VAL A 920 61.97 -5.74 86.41
N PHE A 921 63.12 -5.08 86.33
CA PHE A 921 64.31 -5.56 85.64
C PHE A 921 65.09 -6.55 86.51
N ASN A 922 65.90 -7.38 85.87
CA ASN A 922 66.73 -8.35 86.58
C ASN A 922 67.58 -7.68 87.67
N PRO A 923 67.63 -8.25 88.88
CA PRO A 923 68.45 -7.72 89.96
C PRO A 923 69.92 -7.67 89.56
N VAL A 924 70.59 -6.57 89.89
CA VAL A 924 72.05 -6.43 89.73
C VAL A 924 72.69 -6.60 91.10
N LEU A 925 73.51 -7.63 91.26
CA LEU A 925 74.26 -7.86 92.51
C LEU A 925 75.51 -6.97 92.55
N VAL A 926 75.67 -6.21 93.63
CA VAL A 926 76.85 -5.38 93.90
C VAL A 926 77.59 -5.98 95.11
N PRO A 927 78.83 -6.45 94.97
CA PRO A 927 79.48 -7.28 95.98
C PRO A 927 80.12 -6.53 97.17
N SER A 928 80.25 -5.19 97.13
CA SER A 928 80.85 -4.43 98.23
C SER A 928 80.31 -2.98 98.32
N PRO A 929 79.61 -2.61 99.41
CA PRO A 929 78.91 -3.52 100.32
C PRO A 929 77.89 -4.39 99.56
N LEU A 930 77.67 -5.63 100.05
CA LEU A 930 76.79 -6.61 99.40
C LEU A 930 75.34 -6.09 99.34
N ARG A 931 74.87 -5.76 98.15
CA ARG A 931 73.49 -5.27 97.90
C ARG A 931 72.98 -5.71 96.54
N VAL A 932 71.66 -5.79 96.41
CA VAL A 932 70.96 -6.02 95.15
C VAL A 932 70.30 -4.73 94.71
N ILE A 933 70.56 -4.31 93.48
CA ILE A 933 69.86 -3.19 92.85
C ILE A 933 68.70 -3.77 92.04
N LEU A 934 67.49 -3.49 92.49
CA LEU A 934 66.26 -3.72 91.75
C LEU A 934 65.91 -2.46 91.01
N ARG A 935 65.49 -2.60 89.76
CA ARG A 935 65.05 -1.48 88.94
C ARG A 935 63.67 -1.81 88.42
N MET A 936 62.80 -0.82 88.37
CA MET A 936 61.49 -1.01 87.75
C MET A 936 61.15 0.20 86.89
N THR A 937 60.39 -0.03 85.82
CA THR A 937 59.81 1.07 85.04
C THR A 937 58.90 1.91 85.92
N ALA A 938 59.02 3.22 85.83
CA ALA A 938 58.30 4.16 86.64
C ALA A 938 57.87 5.39 85.82
N GLU A 939 56.84 6.09 86.26
CA GLU A 939 56.55 7.43 85.73
C GLU A 939 57.31 8.49 86.54
N PRO A 940 58.09 9.37 85.89
CA PRO A 940 58.70 10.50 86.58
C PRO A 940 57.64 11.33 87.33
N GLY A 941 57.89 11.60 88.60
CA GLY A 941 56.99 12.30 89.51
C GLY A 941 56.13 11.39 90.39
N GLU A 942 55.92 10.13 90.01
CA GLU A 942 55.13 9.18 90.80
C GLU A 942 55.99 8.49 91.88
N TRP A 943 55.34 8.10 92.98
CA TRP A 943 55.99 7.43 94.10
C TRP A 943 55.80 5.92 94.02
N TYR A 944 56.90 5.18 94.18
CA TYR A 944 56.91 3.73 94.12
C TYR A 944 57.44 3.15 95.42
N GLN A 945 56.76 2.14 95.94
CA GLN A 945 57.21 1.36 97.08
C GLN A 945 57.67 0.00 96.61
N LEU A 946 58.90 -0.37 96.97
CA LEU A 946 59.33 -1.76 96.87
C LEU A 946 58.72 -2.53 98.02
N GLN A 947 58.12 -3.67 97.73
CA GLN A 947 57.69 -4.63 98.73
C GLN A 947 58.44 -5.93 98.57
N TYR A 948 58.62 -6.63 99.67
CA TYR A 948 59.21 -7.96 99.70
C TYR A 948 58.31 -8.97 100.40
N SER A 949 58.50 -10.24 100.06
CA SER A 949 57.86 -11.39 100.70
C SER A 949 58.85 -12.55 100.78
N GLU A 950 58.75 -13.37 101.82
CA GLU A 950 59.54 -14.60 101.98
C GLU A 950 58.91 -15.78 101.22
N THR A 951 57.62 -15.69 100.87
CA THR A 951 56.88 -16.68 100.09
C THR A 951 56.33 -16.07 98.80
N LEU A 952 56.16 -16.89 97.77
CA LEU A 952 55.54 -16.51 96.51
C LEU A 952 54.25 -17.32 96.33
N GLY A 953 53.14 -16.65 96.05
CA GLY A 953 51.83 -17.29 95.85
C GLY A 953 50.67 -16.42 96.32
N GLU A 954 49.46 -16.88 96.02
CA GLU A 954 48.21 -16.23 96.44
C GLU A 954 48.10 -16.28 97.98
N GLY A 955 47.94 -15.11 98.62
CA GLY A 955 47.97 -14.98 100.10
C GLY A 955 49.35 -14.68 100.72
N ALA A 956 50.40 -14.51 99.92
CA ALA A 956 51.71 -14.07 100.43
C ALA A 956 51.61 -12.70 101.14
N VAL A 957 52.24 -12.59 102.32
CA VAL A 957 52.26 -11.36 103.12
C VAL A 957 53.39 -10.46 102.63
N TRP A 958 53.03 -9.38 101.96
CA TRP A 958 53.97 -8.40 101.43
C TRP A 958 54.26 -7.30 102.46
N ARG A 959 55.54 -6.99 102.64
CA ARG A 959 56.02 -5.94 103.55
C ARG A 959 56.75 -4.85 102.77
N ASP A 960 56.59 -3.60 103.19
CA ASP A 960 57.28 -2.46 102.60
C ASP A 960 58.80 -2.56 102.87
N TRP A 961 59.61 -2.37 101.82
CA TRP A 961 61.06 -2.31 101.85
C TRP A 961 61.54 -0.88 101.64
N GLY A 962 62.10 -0.27 102.70
CA GLY A 962 62.56 1.11 102.67
C GLY A 962 61.41 2.11 102.49
N ASP A 963 61.77 3.39 102.40
CA ASP A 963 60.80 4.44 102.11
C ASP A 963 60.39 4.39 100.62
N PRO A 964 59.17 4.85 100.29
CA PRO A 964 58.78 5.05 98.91
C PRO A 964 59.78 5.96 98.20
N VAL A 965 60.07 5.66 96.93
CA VAL A 965 60.98 6.46 96.11
C VAL A 965 60.17 7.15 95.03
N GLN A 966 60.30 8.47 94.94
CA GLN A 966 59.79 9.22 93.80
C GLN A 966 60.67 8.94 92.60
N ALA A 967 60.06 8.43 91.53
CA ALA A 967 60.77 8.27 90.29
C ALA A 967 61.08 9.65 89.71
N THR A 968 62.34 9.90 89.39
CA THR A 968 62.77 11.12 88.68
C THR A 968 63.04 10.86 87.20
N GLU A 969 63.17 9.59 86.85
CA GLU A 969 63.42 9.06 85.52
C GLU A 969 62.41 7.93 85.22
N PRO A 970 62.28 7.47 83.97
CA PRO A 970 61.40 6.36 83.58
C PRO A 970 61.75 4.99 84.22
N GLU A 971 62.75 4.98 85.09
CA GLU A 971 63.25 3.85 85.87
C GLU A 971 63.46 4.33 87.31
N VAL A 972 62.82 3.66 88.28
CA VAL A 972 63.13 3.85 89.70
C VAL A 972 64.03 2.71 90.18
N ARG A 973 64.99 3.05 91.04
CA ARG A 973 66.01 2.13 91.55
C ARG A 973 65.83 1.94 93.05
N PHE A 974 65.85 0.69 93.48
CA PHE A 974 65.82 0.31 94.88
C PHE A 974 67.07 -0.48 95.21
N GLU A 975 67.80 -0.03 96.25
CA GLU A 975 68.95 -0.75 96.77
C GLU A 975 68.53 -1.58 98.00
N VAL A 976 68.76 -2.88 97.90
CA VAL A 976 68.42 -3.87 98.92
C VAL A 976 69.73 -4.42 99.49
N PRO A 977 70.21 -3.98 100.68
CA PRO A 977 71.33 -4.65 101.36
C PRO A 977 71.02 -6.13 101.62
N VAL A 978 71.99 -7.00 101.41
CA VAL A 978 71.86 -8.46 101.60
C VAL A 978 72.95 -8.95 102.55
N THR A 979 72.58 -9.80 103.52
CA THR A 979 73.52 -10.48 104.44
C THR A 979 73.66 -11.96 104.06
N SER A 980 74.80 -12.57 104.40
CA SER A 980 75.19 -13.94 103.96
C SER A 980 74.31 -15.09 104.50
N ASP A 981 73.29 -14.78 105.29
CA ASP A 981 72.38 -15.69 105.98
C ASP A 981 70.94 -15.69 105.43
N GLN A 982 70.60 -14.83 104.47
CA GLN A 982 69.23 -14.76 103.89
C GLN A 982 68.97 -15.85 102.83
N ARG A 983 67.86 -16.61 102.98
CA ARG A 983 67.60 -17.86 102.23
C ARG A 983 66.71 -17.80 100.98
N GLN A 984 65.96 -16.72 100.71
CA GLN A 984 65.36 -16.33 99.41
C GLN A 984 64.32 -15.22 99.67
N LEU A 985 64.25 -14.19 98.83
CA LEU A 985 63.27 -13.09 98.93
C LEU A 985 62.64 -12.83 97.56
N TYR A 986 61.34 -12.57 97.55
CA TYR A 986 60.58 -12.15 96.38
C TYR A 986 60.26 -10.67 96.49
N PHE A 987 60.40 -9.94 95.38
CA PHE A 987 60.17 -8.49 95.36
C PHE A 987 59.09 -8.14 94.36
N ARG A 988 58.28 -7.13 94.70
CA ARG A 988 57.36 -6.47 93.77
C ARG A 988 57.44 -4.96 93.94
N GLY A 989 57.25 -4.24 92.85
CA GLY A 989 56.99 -2.81 92.89
C GLY A 989 55.50 -2.55 92.96
N ILE A 990 55.08 -1.63 93.81
CA ILE A 990 53.73 -1.07 93.78
C ILE A 990 53.81 0.45 93.66
N GLU A 991 52.94 1.01 92.83
CA GLU A 991 52.73 2.46 92.75
C GLU A 991 51.93 2.91 93.98
N LYS A 992 52.32 4.04 94.59
CA LYS A 992 51.68 4.59 95.78
C LYS A 992 51.18 6.00 95.46
N LYS A 993 49.90 6.10 95.07
CA LYS A 993 49.30 7.33 94.55
C LYS A 993 49.01 8.42 95.59
N ASP A 994 49.04 8.11 96.90
CA ASP A 994 48.55 9.00 97.96
C ASP A 994 49.59 9.44 99.02
N ILE A 995 50.89 9.29 98.75
CA ILE A 995 51.93 9.60 99.76
C ILE A 995 51.99 11.09 100.13
N LEU A 996 51.54 11.99 99.23
CA LEU A 996 51.54 13.44 99.47
C LEU A 996 50.48 13.94 100.48
N ARG A 997 49.65 13.05 101.08
CA ARG A 997 48.60 13.45 102.03
C ARG A 997 48.92 13.23 103.51
N GLY A 998 50.12 12.80 103.86
CA GLY A 998 50.48 12.66 105.27
C GLY A 998 51.98 12.50 105.51
N PHE A 999 52.66 13.62 105.70
CA PHE A 999 53.75 13.80 106.65
C PHE A 999 53.75 15.25 107.14
#